data_AF-A0A9P0ATL4-F1
#
_entry.id   AF-A0A9P0ATL4-F1
#
_cell.length_a   1.000
_cell.length_b   1.000
_cell.length_c   1.000
_cell.angle_alpha   90.00
_cell.angle_beta   90.00
_cell.angle_gamma   90.00
#
_symmetry.space_group_name_H-M   'P 1'
#
loop_
_entity.id
_entity.type
_entity.pdbx_description
1 polymer ?
#
loop_
_entity_poly.entity_id
_entity_poly.type
_entity_poly.pdbx_seq_one_letter_code
_entity_poly.pdbx_strand_id
1 'polypeptide(L)'
;MYRLAFFILLFQASSVFTRYTEFITVLNKNDNIDINTNAITFTHPESFLRRNFLSTDLSTEKIVLRDILQKQILVNLRTYDTVASIFYANDNLNNFVHLYITNGTQVVFSFNYGNKIHNATVNYSKLNSSKPIQIAIERHKNRTTVHVNEKNKTIPFGVLLLEEYSHKPWANPEAEFLAPQRPPAPPTEYFQLNVGGYDPETLVKVSSFPAELPGYVGCLRGLQIGETLIDLPSKIKKDDTGVIPKCQMKCDEEPCKHGGICIENFREQDHSCDCEHTSYYGPFCKDEKGADFSGESMLWRTYVLNGTVEYVKIQLAFSSMDEKQKNTILLLLQTENNRSYYLLVTLTLEGFLIVQEDREGEVYSATVSSKSFINGARHSVYYRRTENESELLIDREVIPMYQIPAQTFTNVPETGANDVQIGGHNTADPRFAIYKFYSGCLSNIFIEINDQIMKPLDEYMLFKKDGAEKVNVSNPQGVRSAQCSSDFDVLHSKNPGPTNLNITHGKDKTWVQDAPQRILYTAQYSTDDEEEERYEEIIVIVLASFFLFVIVVGSYHLYLTDKRYKERKELETDNNILLSKQQAAIMQQENQKPLPEETEKPKVIQNGKVPTEEKVEKLVNGNGKLKTDPPAEEAPVTEEIPLKKIKRADSKREKRISFRDSASELAWDPPNENEELLSPMPEENEDEMDDSDTDDEENKKIVSNLDKQPPLATFSELTLFENERKSLYVDDNDDQTIVQHG
;
A
#
# COMPACT_ATOMS: atom_id res chain seq x y z
N MET A 1 34.03 -37.09 -13.19
CA MET A 1 34.01 -35.96 -12.23
C MET A 1 32.87 -34.98 -12.53
N TYR A 2 32.86 -34.27 -13.66
CA TYR A 2 31.86 -33.21 -13.96
C TYR A 2 30.39 -33.52 -13.62
N ARG A 3 29.85 -34.70 -14.02
CA ARG A 3 28.47 -35.10 -13.64
C ARG A 3 28.21 -35.16 -12.13
N LEU A 4 29.21 -35.46 -11.30
CA LEU A 4 29.07 -35.50 -9.85
C LEU A 4 29.04 -34.09 -9.24
N ALA A 5 29.85 -33.15 -9.78
CA ALA A 5 29.83 -31.75 -9.35
C ALA A 5 28.48 -31.08 -9.67
N PHE A 6 27.90 -31.38 -10.83
CA PHE A 6 26.57 -30.88 -11.22
C PHE A 6 25.46 -31.37 -10.29
N PHE A 7 25.48 -32.66 -9.90
CA PHE A 7 24.54 -33.20 -8.91
C PHE A 7 24.70 -32.58 -7.51
N ILE A 8 25.92 -32.25 -7.08
CA ILE A 8 26.16 -31.59 -5.79
C ILE A 8 25.64 -30.14 -5.81
N LEU A 9 25.85 -29.41 -6.91
CA LEU A 9 25.29 -28.06 -7.11
C LEU A 9 23.76 -28.08 -7.13
N LEU A 10 23.14 -29.04 -7.83
CA LEU A 10 21.68 -29.23 -7.81
C LEU A 10 21.15 -29.55 -6.40
N PHE A 11 21.83 -30.39 -5.62
CA PHE A 11 21.44 -30.67 -4.24
C PHE A 11 21.56 -29.44 -3.33
N GLN A 12 22.59 -28.61 -3.49
CA GLN A 12 22.72 -27.36 -2.74
C GLN A 12 21.65 -26.34 -3.16
N ALA A 13 21.43 -26.12 -4.45
CA ALA A 13 20.38 -25.24 -4.97
C ALA A 13 18.98 -25.68 -4.48
N SER A 14 18.66 -26.97 -4.59
CA SER A 14 17.40 -27.52 -4.08
C SER A 14 17.27 -27.33 -2.56
N SER A 15 18.34 -27.50 -1.78
CA SER A 15 18.27 -27.29 -0.32
C SER A 15 18.00 -25.83 0.10
N VAL A 16 18.38 -24.86 -0.75
CA VAL A 16 18.08 -23.44 -0.55
C VAL A 16 16.64 -23.12 -0.98
N PHE A 17 16.20 -23.64 -2.13
CA PHE A 17 14.86 -23.40 -2.65
C PHE A 17 13.76 -24.09 -1.82
N THR A 18 14.00 -25.32 -1.34
CA THR A 18 13.10 -26.02 -0.42
C THR A 18 12.92 -25.24 0.88
N ARG A 19 13.99 -24.67 1.45
CA ARG A 19 13.88 -23.82 2.66
C ARG A 19 13.05 -22.56 2.43
N TYR A 20 13.16 -21.94 1.25
CA TYR A 20 12.36 -20.76 0.91
C TYR A 20 10.87 -21.08 0.71
N THR A 21 10.55 -22.25 0.16
CA THR A 21 9.16 -22.70 -0.05
C THR A 21 8.51 -23.31 1.19
N GLU A 22 9.27 -24.03 2.03
CA GLU A 22 8.80 -24.50 3.34
C GLU A 22 8.47 -23.33 4.29
N PHE A 23 9.25 -22.24 4.26
CA PHE A 23 8.96 -21.03 5.04
C PHE A 23 7.59 -20.40 4.74
N ILE A 24 7.09 -20.53 3.50
CA ILE A 24 5.78 -20.02 3.10
C ILE A 24 4.67 -21.03 3.42
N THR A 25 4.92 -22.33 3.26
CA THR A 25 3.88 -23.37 3.48
C THR A 25 3.66 -23.75 4.95
N VAL A 26 4.60 -23.49 5.86
CA VAL A 26 4.41 -23.68 7.32
C VAL A 26 3.34 -22.75 7.91
N LEU A 27 2.99 -21.65 7.22
CA LEU A 27 2.00 -20.66 7.68
C LEU A 27 0.54 -21.17 7.69
N ASN A 28 0.24 -22.31 7.05
CA ASN A 28 -1.13 -22.73 6.73
C ASN A 28 -1.58 -23.99 7.50
N LYS A 29 -1.31 -24.03 8.82
CA LYS A 29 -1.63 -25.18 9.69
C LYS A 29 -2.32 -24.85 11.02
N ASN A 30 -2.71 -23.59 11.21
CA ASN A 30 -3.63 -23.13 12.26
C ASN A 30 -4.83 -22.46 11.55
N ASP A 31 -6.04 -22.56 12.13
CA ASP A 31 -7.29 -22.37 11.39
C ASP A 31 -7.49 -20.99 10.73
N ASN A 32 -7.84 -21.00 9.44
CA ASN A 32 -8.62 -20.00 8.67
C ASN A 32 -8.23 -18.50 8.70
N ILE A 33 -7.19 -18.07 9.40
CA ILE A 33 -6.81 -16.65 9.50
C ILE A 33 -5.83 -16.28 8.38
N ASP A 34 -6.31 -15.59 7.34
CA ASP A 34 -5.44 -15.00 6.31
C ASP A 34 -4.58 -13.89 6.93
N ILE A 35 -3.26 -14.11 6.91
CA ILE A 35 -2.20 -13.21 7.41
C ILE A 35 -2.28 -11.80 6.79
N ASN A 36 -2.80 -11.67 5.57
CA ASN A 36 -2.99 -10.36 4.92
C ASN A 36 -4.16 -9.58 5.53
N THR A 37 -5.20 -10.28 6.00
CA THR A 37 -6.37 -9.70 6.69
C THR A 37 -6.14 -9.51 8.19
N ASN A 38 -5.30 -10.35 8.79
CA ASN A 38 -4.89 -10.27 10.19
C ASN A 38 -3.90 -9.11 10.41
N ALA A 39 -4.48 -7.93 10.47
CA ALA A 39 -3.78 -6.66 10.48
C ALA A 39 -4.48 -5.66 11.38
N ILE A 40 -3.72 -4.68 11.85
CA ILE A 40 -4.21 -3.46 12.50
C ILE A 40 -3.42 -2.26 11.99
N THR A 41 -4.07 -1.10 11.94
CA THR A 41 -3.41 0.17 11.63
C THR A 41 -3.43 1.06 12.87
N PHE A 42 -2.27 1.62 13.19
CA PHE A 42 -2.10 2.67 14.19
C PHE A 42 -2.11 4.02 13.46
N THR A 43 -2.96 4.94 13.89
CA THR A 43 -3.26 6.18 13.15
C THR A 43 -2.57 7.42 13.74
N HIS A 44 -2.15 7.35 15.00
CA HIS A 44 -1.51 8.45 15.74
C HIS A 44 -0.33 7.91 16.60
N PRO A 45 0.72 8.71 16.88
CA PRO A 45 1.87 8.28 17.70
C PRO A 45 1.54 7.88 19.14
N GLU A 46 0.42 8.35 19.69
CA GLU A 46 -0.10 7.98 21.01
C GLU A 46 -0.96 6.69 21.01
N SER A 47 -1.27 6.12 19.84
CA SER A 47 -2.08 4.91 19.73
C SER A 47 -1.29 3.65 20.11
N PHE A 48 -1.77 2.91 21.11
CA PHE A 48 -1.20 1.62 21.48
C PHE A 48 -2.29 0.60 21.85
N LEU A 49 -1.98 -0.67 21.61
CA LEU A 49 -2.75 -1.82 22.08
C LEU A 49 -2.08 -2.37 23.35
N ARG A 50 -2.71 -2.18 24.52
CA ARG A 50 -2.22 -2.73 25.80
C ARG A 50 -2.91 -4.04 26.19
N ARG A 51 -2.11 -4.98 26.69
CA ARG A 51 -2.53 -6.19 27.40
C ARG A 51 -1.73 -6.35 28.68
N ASN A 52 -2.42 -6.64 29.77
CA ASN A 52 -1.85 -6.92 31.08
C ASN A 52 -2.61 -8.11 31.67
N PHE A 53 -1.89 -9.07 32.23
CA PHE A 53 -2.42 -10.31 32.80
C PHE A 53 -1.82 -10.52 34.18
N LEU A 54 -2.66 -10.71 35.19
CA LEU A 54 -2.27 -10.96 36.58
C LEU A 54 -2.16 -12.46 36.86
N SER A 55 -1.70 -12.82 38.06
CA SER A 55 -1.56 -14.24 38.46
C SER A 55 -2.89 -15.02 38.43
N THR A 56 -4.01 -14.34 38.69
CA THR A 56 -5.36 -14.88 38.64
C THR A 56 -5.84 -15.26 37.23
N ASP A 57 -5.22 -14.73 36.18
CA ASP A 57 -5.67 -14.93 34.80
C ASP A 57 -5.18 -16.28 34.26
N LEU A 58 -6.04 -17.30 34.38
CA LEU A 58 -5.84 -18.64 33.81
C LEU A 58 -6.16 -18.70 32.30
N SER A 59 -6.02 -17.59 31.57
CA SER A 59 -6.31 -17.55 30.14
C SER A 59 -5.23 -18.23 29.33
N THR A 60 -5.62 -18.97 28.28
CA THR A 60 -4.68 -19.51 27.30
C THR A 60 -3.90 -18.41 26.57
N GLU A 61 -4.52 -17.23 26.41
CA GLU A 61 -3.90 -16.02 25.86
C GLU A 61 -2.70 -15.52 26.69
N LYS A 62 -2.76 -15.56 28.04
CA LYS A 62 -1.62 -15.20 28.90
C LYS A 62 -0.39 -16.06 28.58
N ILE A 63 -0.58 -17.36 28.35
CA ILE A 63 0.49 -18.31 28.03
C ILE A 63 1.08 -17.99 26.64
N VAL A 64 0.21 -17.90 25.63
CA VAL A 64 0.59 -17.63 24.23
C VAL A 64 1.29 -16.29 24.05
N LEU A 65 0.90 -15.24 24.79
CA LEU A 65 1.56 -13.94 24.71
C LEU A 65 2.85 -13.88 25.55
N ARG A 66 2.93 -14.56 26.70
CA ARG A 66 4.16 -14.64 27.51
C ARG A 66 5.31 -15.33 26.77
N ASP A 67 4.99 -16.24 25.84
CA ASP A 67 5.96 -16.88 24.95
C ASP A 67 6.83 -15.89 24.15
N ILE A 68 6.41 -14.64 23.97
CA ILE A 68 7.22 -13.58 23.29
C ILE A 68 8.59 -13.36 23.98
N LEU A 69 8.68 -13.66 25.29
CA LEU A 69 9.92 -13.56 26.07
C LEU A 69 10.91 -14.71 25.77
N GLN A 70 10.52 -15.74 25.01
CA GLN A 70 11.35 -16.94 24.80
C GLN A 70 11.34 -17.52 23.38
N LYS A 71 10.21 -17.50 22.67
CA LYS A 71 10.04 -18.14 21.36
C LYS A 71 10.41 -17.20 20.20
N GLN A 72 10.35 -17.73 18.98
CA GLN A 72 10.46 -16.94 17.76
C GLN A 72 9.30 -15.93 17.64
N ILE A 73 9.56 -14.81 16.97
CA ILE A 73 8.56 -13.77 16.70
C ILE A 73 8.59 -13.45 15.20
N LEU A 74 7.43 -13.39 14.55
CA LEU A 74 7.27 -12.89 13.18
C LEU A 74 6.31 -11.70 13.20
N VAL A 75 6.61 -10.65 12.44
CA VAL A 75 5.69 -9.52 12.21
C VAL A 75 5.98 -8.87 10.85
N ASN A 76 4.95 -8.37 10.17
CA ASN A 76 5.10 -7.57 8.95
C ASN A 76 4.65 -6.12 9.23
N LEU A 77 5.46 -5.15 8.80
CA LEU A 77 5.26 -3.72 9.04
C LEU A 77 5.24 -2.92 7.73
N ARG A 78 4.47 -1.83 7.71
CA ARG A 78 4.56 -0.76 6.69
C ARG A 78 4.36 0.61 7.33
N THR A 79 5.32 1.51 7.18
CA THR A 79 5.31 2.85 7.78
C THR A 79 6.16 3.84 6.96
N TYR A 80 6.07 5.13 7.30
CA TYR A 80 7.03 6.19 6.94
C TYR A 80 7.85 6.69 8.15
N ASP A 81 7.61 6.17 9.36
CA ASP A 81 8.23 6.64 10.59
C ASP A 81 9.75 6.46 10.60
N THR A 82 10.45 7.46 11.14
CA THR A 82 11.91 7.44 11.29
C THR A 82 12.37 6.95 12.67
N VAL A 83 11.52 7.08 13.69
CA VAL A 83 11.68 6.56 15.05
C VAL A 83 10.30 6.10 15.51
N ALA A 84 10.18 4.89 16.06
CA ALA A 84 8.88 4.34 16.49
C ALA A 84 9.04 3.12 17.41
N SER A 85 8.20 2.99 18.44
CA SER A 85 8.10 1.78 19.28
C SER A 85 7.08 0.78 18.70
N ILE A 86 7.52 -0.41 18.26
CA ILE A 86 6.66 -1.39 17.59
C ILE A 86 5.97 -2.31 18.62
N PHE A 87 6.73 -2.88 19.56
CA PHE A 87 6.17 -3.56 20.73
C PHE A 87 7.14 -3.58 21.90
N TYR A 88 6.61 -3.53 23.12
CA TYR A 88 7.35 -3.76 24.36
C TYR A 88 6.55 -4.73 25.24
N ALA A 89 7.21 -5.80 25.70
CA ALA A 89 6.61 -6.75 26.63
C ALA A 89 7.52 -6.99 27.84
N ASN A 90 6.94 -7.08 29.04
CA ASN A 90 7.69 -7.44 30.25
C ASN A 90 6.89 -8.28 31.24
N ASP A 91 7.60 -8.99 32.12
CA ASP A 91 7.02 -9.66 33.30
C ASP A 91 7.39 -8.99 34.63
N ASN A 92 6.82 -9.52 35.72
CA ASN A 92 7.03 -9.08 37.09
C ASN A 92 8.44 -9.30 37.66
N LEU A 93 9.33 -10.00 36.93
CA LEU A 93 10.73 -10.21 37.30
C LEU A 93 11.67 -9.25 36.54
N ASN A 94 11.09 -8.32 35.77
CA ASN A 94 11.75 -7.40 34.84
C ASN A 94 12.27 -8.04 33.55
N ASN A 95 11.93 -9.30 33.23
CA ASN A 95 12.27 -9.85 31.93
C ASN A 95 11.54 -9.06 30.85
N PHE A 96 12.23 -8.66 29.78
CA PHE A 96 11.61 -7.85 28.73
C PHE A 96 12.12 -8.16 27.32
N VAL A 97 11.29 -7.79 26.34
CA VAL A 97 11.64 -7.67 24.93
C VAL A 97 11.08 -6.36 24.38
N HIS A 98 11.87 -5.64 23.58
CA HIS A 98 11.49 -4.38 22.96
C HIS A 98 11.93 -4.38 21.49
N LEU A 99 10.99 -4.18 20.57
CA LEU A 99 11.26 -3.97 19.15
C LEU A 99 10.92 -2.53 18.79
N TYR A 100 11.87 -1.81 18.21
CA TYR A 100 11.71 -0.42 17.80
C TYR A 100 12.51 -0.06 16.55
N ILE A 101 12.14 1.05 15.94
CA ILE A 101 12.75 1.68 14.77
C ILE A 101 13.54 2.90 15.23
N THR A 102 14.70 3.15 14.60
CA THR A 102 15.44 4.40 14.76
C THR A 102 16.17 4.80 13.47
N ASN A 103 16.46 6.10 13.35
CA ASN A 103 17.21 6.71 12.24
C ASN A 103 16.66 6.38 10.83
N GLY A 104 15.34 6.12 10.69
CA GLY A 104 14.65 5.76 9.45
C GLY A 104 15.15 4.49 8.74
N THR A 105 16.11 3.79 9.33
CA THR A 105 16.95 2.81 8.63
C THR A 105 17.40 1.66 9.53
N GLN A 106 17.10 1.67 10.83
CA GLN A 106 17.56 0.67 11.78
C GLN A 106 16.38 0.04 12.52
N VAL A 107 16.25 -1.28 12.43
CA VAL A 107 15.44 -2.07 13.37
C VAL A 107 16.33 -2.46 14.53
N VAL A 108 15.88 -2.24 15.76
CA VAL A 108 16.56 -2.66 16.98
C VAL A 108 15.66 -3.58 17.79
N PHE A 109 16.14 -4.78 18.08
CA PHE A 109 15.54 -5.68 19.08
C PHE A 109 16.40 -5.68 20.33
N SER A 110 15.85 -5.25 21.47
CA SER A 110 16.51 -5.20 22.78
C SER A 110 15.84 -6.17 23.76
N PHE A 111 16.64 -6.88 24.56
CA PHE A 111 16.16 -7.86 25.53
C PHE A 111 17.19 -8.10 26.65
N ASN A 112 16.75 -8.68 27.76
CA ASN A 112 17.68 -9.11 28.82
C ASN A 112 18.18 -10.55 28.62
N TYR A 113 19.45 -10.78 28.98
CA TYR A 113 20.07 -12.09 29.11
C TYR A 113 20.65 -12.17 30.53
N GLY A 114 19.89 -12.78 31.45
CA GLY A 114 20.12 -12.65 32.88
C GLY A 114 19.99 -11.19 33.33
N ASN A 115 20.99 -10.69 34.07
CA ASN A 115 21.06 -9.33 34.61
C ASN A 115 21.69 -8.30 33.65
N LYS A 116 21.84 -8.61 32.35
CA LYS A 116 22.43 -7.70 31.36
C LYS A 116 21.52 -7.51 30.15
N ILE A 117 21.40 -6.26 29.71
CA ILE A 117 20.66 -5.89 28.48
C ILE A 117 21.57 -6.05 27.26
N HIS A 118 21.01 -6.66 26.21
CA HIS A 118 21.65 -6.86 24.90
C HIS A 118 20.71 -6.43 23.78
N ASN A 119 21.26 -5.90 22.69
CA ASN A 119 20.50 -5.52 21.51
C ASN A 119 21.08 -6.11 20.21
N ALA A 120 20.21 -6.27 19.21
CA ALA A 120 20.54 -6.68 17.86
C ALA A 120 19.95 -5.66 16.87
N THR A 121 20.84 -4.94 16.18
CA THR A 121 20.48 -3.90 15.21
C THR A 121 20.68 -4.38 13.77
N VAL A 122 19.70 -4.12 12.90
CA VAL A 122 19.73 -4.44 11.46
C VAL A 122 19.47 -3.18 10.64
N ASN A 123 20.41 -2.81 9.76
CA ASN A 123 20.34 -1.58 8.97
C ASN A 123 19.70 -1.82 7.59
N TYR A 124 18.43 -1.45 7.41
CA TYR A 124 17.64 -1.59 6.19
C TYR A 124 17.18 -0.22 5.66
N SER A 125 17.68 0.19 4.49
CA SER A 125 17.52 1.57 3.96
C SER A 125 16.17 1.88 3.29
N LYS A 126 15.25 0.92 3.24
CA LYS A 126 13.89 1.10 2.66
C LYS A 126 12.80 0.99 3.73
N LEU A 127 13.13 1.26 4.99
CA LEU A 127 12.26 1.00 6.14
C LEU A 127 11.12 2.03 6.27
N ASN A 128 11.37 3.29 5.95
CA ASN A 128 10.37 4.36 5.90
C ASN A 128 9.75 4.51 4.50
N SER A 129 9.69 3.46 3.68
CA SER A 129 9.30 3.56 2.26
C SER A 129 7.89 3.07 1.94
N SER A 130 7.02 2.87 2.95
CA SER A 130 5.71 2.18 2.88
C SER A 130 5.70 0.73 2.39
N LYS A 131 6.80 0.22 1.82
CA LYS A 131 6.92 -1.16 1.31
C LYS A 131 6.90 -2.17 2.46
N PRO A 132 6.39 -3.40 2.24
CA PRO A 132 6.29 -4.41 3.30
C PRO A 132 7.66 -4.81 3.86
N ILE A 133 7.77 -4.81 5.18
CA ILE A 133 8.98 -5.16 5.94
C ILE A 133 8.63 -6.34 6.84
N GLN A 134 9.11 -7.52 6.47
CA GLN A 134 9.00 -8.73 7.28
C GLN A 134 10.16 -8.76 8.27
N ILE A 135 9.83 -8.79 9.57
CA ILE A 135 10.78 -8.93 10.67
C ILE A 135 10.59 -10.30 11.30
N ALA A 136 11.64 -11.13 11.29
CA ALA A 136 11.66 -12.42 11.97
C ALA A 136 12.77 -12.42 13.03
N ILE A 137 12.43 -12.82 14.25
CA ILE A 137 13.34 -12.84 15.40
C ILE A 137 13.47 -14.30 15.85
N GLU A 138 14.51 -14.98 15.38
CA GLU A 138 14.83 -16.34 15.78
C GLU A 138 15.54 -16.32 17.15
N ARG A 139 14.89 -16.87 18.18
CA ARG A 139 15.44 -16.97 19.53
C ARG A 139 15.79 -18.42 19.86
N HIS A 140 17.05 -18.65 20.23
CA HIS A 140 17.54 -19.94 20.68
C HIS A 140 18.22 -19.81 22.05
N LYS A 141 18.58 -20.94 22.69
CA LYS A 141 19.21 -20.92 24.03
C LYS A 141 20.54 -20.15 24.08
N ASN A 142 21.32 -20.12 23.00
CA ASN A 142 22.68 -19.54 22.97
C ASN A 142 22.90 -18.45 21.90
N ARG A 143 21.87 -18.06 21.15
CA ARG A 143 21.96 -17.01 20.13
C ARG A 143 20.57 -16.45 19.81
N THR A 144 20.55 -15.22 19.33
CA THR A 144 19.36 -14.55 18.79
C THR A 144 19.73 -13.99 17.43
N THR A 145 18.89 -14.22 16.42
CA THR A 145 19.05 -13.67 15.08
C THR A 145 17.83 -12.83 14.71
N VAL A 146 18.06 -11.56 14.38
CA VAL A 146 17.03 -10.67 13.82
C VAL A 146 17.20 -10.64 12.31
N HIS A 147 16.12 -10.86 11.57
CA HIS A 147 16.00 -10.74 10.12
C HIS A 147 15.06 -9.58 9.81
N VAL A 148 15.37 -8.81 8.77
CA VAL A 148 14.58 -7.68 8.25
C VAL A 148 14.66 -7.75 6.72
N ASN A 149 13.65 -8.36 6.10
CA ASN A 149 13.71 -8.83 4.72
C ASN A 149 15.05 -9.59 4.46
N GLU A 150 15.78 -9.26 3.40
CA GLU A 150 17.06 -9.88 3.00
C GLU A 150 18.23 -9.74 3.99
N LYS A 151 18.12 -8.89 5.02
CA LYS A 151 19.23 -8.57 5.94
C LYS A 151 19.03 -9.23 7.29
N ASN A 152 20.13 -9.67 7.92
CA ASN A 152 20.07 -10.23 9.27
C ASN A 152 21.24 -9.78 10.17
N LYS A 153 21.08 -10.02 11.48
CA LYS A 153 22.10 -9.85 12.51
C LYS A 153 21.94 -10.93 13.56
N THR A 154 22.95 -11.80 13.68
CA THR A 154 23.06 -12.77 14.79
C THR A 154 23.91 -12.20 15.92
N ILE A 155 23.51 -12.42 17.16
CA ILE A 155 24.31 -12.16 18.36
C ILE A 155 24.40 -13.43 19.25
N PRO A 156 25.51 -13.65 19.97
CA PRO A 156 25.77 -14.87 20.75
C PRO A 156 25.06 -14.87 22.12
N PHE A 157 23.87 -14.28 22.20
CA PHE A 157 23.06 -14.17 23.41
C PHE A 157 21.65 -14.67 23.09
N GLY A 158 21.18 -15.63 23.88
CA GLY A 158 19.96 -16.38 23.61
C GLY A 158 18.80 -15.97 24.51
N VAL A 159 18.21 -16.98 25.16
CA VAL A 159 17.16 -16.82 26.17
C VAL A 159 17.70 -17.27 27.52
N LEU A 160 17.88 -16.31 28.42
CA LEU A 160 18.17 -16.52 29.84
C LEU A 160 17.37 -15.48 30.61
N LEU A 161 16.31 -15.91 31.29
CA LEU A 161 15.44 -15.03 32.06
C LEU A 161 15.91 -14.93 33.52
N LEU A 162 15.54 -13.85 34.19
CA LEU A 162 15.62 -13.70 35.64
C LEU A 162 14.54 -14.55 36.31
N GLU A 163 14.93 -15.26 37.37
CA GLU A 163 14.04 -16.09 38.21
C GLU A 163 13.68 -15.40 39.54
N GLU A 164 14.47 -14.41 39.96
CA GLU A 164 14.27 -13.62 41.18
C GLU A 164 14.03 -12.14 40.87
N TYR A 165 13.21 -11.46 41.68
CA TYR A 165 12.93 -10.04 41.50
C TYR A 165 14.03 -9.15 42.10
N SER A 166 14.39 -8.08 41.38
CA SER A 166 15.16 -6.96 41.90
C SER A 166 14.56 -5.63 41.44
N HIS A 167 14.56 -4.62 42.31
CA HIS A 167 14.23 -3.24 41.95
C HIS A 167 15.36 -2.55 41.17
N LYS A 168 16.55 -3.16 41.10
CA LYS A 168 17.70 -2.79 40.26
C LYS A 168 18.26 -4.04 39.58
N PRO A 169 17.62 -4.53 38.50
CA PRO A 169 17.97 -5.79 37.86
C PRO A 169 19.20 -5.73 36.95
N TRP A 170 19.65 -4.54 36.51
CA TRP A 170 20.63 -4.40 35.44
C TRP A 170 22.05 -4.06 35.90
N ALA A 171 23.02 -4.79 35.32
CA ALA A 171 24.45 -4.46 35.39
C ALA A 171 24.86 -3.35 34.42
N ASN A 172 24.00 -3.02 33.43
CA ASN A 172 24.16 -1.95 32.46
C ASN A 172 22.85 -1.13 32.32
N PRO A 173 22.43 -0.40 33.37
CA PRO A 173 21.16 0.34 33.37
C PRO A 173 21.09 1.43 32.30
N GLU A 174 22.23 1.93 31.80
CA GLU A 174 22.32 2.90 30.70
C GLU A 174 21.86 2.33 29.34
N ALA A 175 21.70 1.01 29.22
CA ALA A 175 21.14 0.34 28.05
C ALA A 175 19.62 0.12 28.13
N GLU A 176 18.96 0.53 29.22
CA GLU A 176 17.50 0.42 29.36
C GLU A 176 16.78 1.58 28.67
N PHE A 177 15.87 1.24 27.75
CA PHE A 177 15.11 2.26 27.01
C PHE A 177 13.83 2.67 27.75
N LEU A 178 12.95 1.69 27.96
CA LEU A 178 11.72 1.81 28.74
C LEU A 178 11.82 0.88 29.96
N ALA A 179 11.41 1.37 31.13
CA ALA A 179 11.37 0.61 32.36
C ALA A 179 9.95 0.57 32.95
N PRO A 180 9.46 -0.58 33.45
CA PRO A 180 8.27 -0.64 34.28
C PRO A 180 8.53 -0.01 35.65
N GLN A 181 7.47 0.36 36.37
CA GLN A 181 7.59 0.79 37.76
C GLN A 181 8.13 -0.35 38.65
N ARG A 182 9.17 -0.07 39.44
CA ARG A 182 9.90 -1.05 40.28
C ARG A 182 9.73 -0.76 41.78
N PRO A 183 8.71 -1.32 42.44
CA PRO A 183 8.55 -1.19 43.89
C PRO A 183 9.72 -1.84 44.67
N PRO A 184 10.04 -1.40 45.90
CA PRO A 184 11.10 -2.01 46.71
C PRO A 184 10.79 -3.46 47.12
N ALA A 185 9.52 -3.79 47.30
CA ALA A 185 9.03 -5.16 47.51
C ALA A 185 8.70 -5.83 46.17
N PRO A 186 8.78 -7.18 46.05
CA PRO A 186 8.41 -7.87 44.83
C PRO A 186 6.93 -7.66 44.49
N PRO A 187 6.59 -7.28 43.25
CA PRO A 187 5.20 -7.19 42.81
C PRO A 187 4.56 -8.58 42.70
N THR A 188 3.22 -8.62 42.66
CA THR A 188 2.46 -9.81 42.28
C THR A 188 2.85 -10.31 40.89
N GLU A 189 2.69 -11.61 40.61
CA GLU A 189 2.96 -12.13 39.26
C GLU A 189 2.06 -11.42 38.22
N TYR A 190 2.70 -10.85 37.21
CA TYR A 190 2.05 -10.19 36.09
C TYR A 190 2.89 -10.36 34.81
N PHE A 191 2.23 -10.25 33.66
CA PHE A 191 2.85 -10.11 32.35
C PHE A 191 2.08 -9.08 31.53
N GLN A 192 2.79 -8.12 30.92
CA GLN A 192 2.19 -7.14 30.03
C GLN A 192 2.89 -7.06 28.67
N LEU A 193 2.09 -6.72 27.65
CA LEU A 193 2.48 -6.53 26.27
C LEU A 193 1.80 -5.25 25.76
N ASN A 194 2.59 -4.34 25.20
CA ASN A 194 2.14 -3.16 24.47
C ASN A 194 2.59 -3.29 23.02
N VAL A 195 1.71 -2.96 22.07
CA VAL A 195 1.96 -3.02 20.62
C VAL A 195 1.53 -1.69 19.99
N GLY A 196 2.29 -1.19 19.02
CA GLY A 196 2.10 0.12 18.40
C GLY A 196 2.61 1.30 19.24
N GLY A 197 2.84 1.12 20.54
CA GLY A 197 3.37 2.16 21.41
C GLY A 197 3.57 1.63 22.83
N TYR A 198 3.45 2.50 23.81
CA TYR A 198 3.46 2.12 25.23
C TYR A 198 2.59 3.06 26.06
N ASP A 199 2.04 2.52 27.14
CA ASP A 199 1.34 3.28 28.17
C ASP A 199 2.34 4.03 29.07
N PRO A 200 2.33 5.39 29.10
CA PRO A 200 3.27 6.17 29.89
C PRO A 200 3.01 6.11 31.40
N GLU A 201 1.84 5.67 31.87
CA GLU A 201 1.59 5.48 33.31
C GLU A 201 2.38 4.27 33.85
N THR A 202 2.54 3.23 33.04
CA THR A 202 3.15 1.96 33.46
C THR A 202 4.52 1.65 32.86
N LEU A 203 4.96 2.39 31.84
CA LEU A 203 6.31 2.32 31.27
C LEU A 203 6.93 3.73 31.14
N VAL A 204 8.03 3.94 31.85
CA VAL A 204 8.76 5.23 31.87
C VAL A 204 9.98 5.14 30.94
N LYS A 205 10.21 6.18 30.13
CA LYS A 205 11.41 6.32 29.31
C LYS A 205 12.62 6.67 30.17
N VAL A 206 13.64 5.82 30.17
CA VAL A 206 14.87 5.96 30.96
C VAL A 206 16.06 6.41 30.09
N SER A 207 16.10 6.02 28.81
CA SER A 207 17.15 6.47 27.89
C SER A 207 17.06 7.98 27.61
N SER A 208 18.21 8.65 27.59
CA SER A 208 18.36 10.04 27.16
C SER A 208 18.32 10.23 25.63
N PHE A 209 18.49 9.16 24.83
CA PHE A 209 18.54 9.23 23.37
C PHE A 209 17.74 8.10 22.67
N PRO A 210 16.99 8.40 21.58
CA PRO A 210 16.53 9.73 21.15
C PRO A 210 15.77 10.49 22.26
N ALA A 211 15.56 11.79 22.07
CA ALA A 211 14.88 12.65 23.05
C ALA A 211 13.47 12.13 23.37
N GLU A 212 12.74 11.72 22.34
CA GLU A 212 11.40 11.14 22.39
C GLU A 212 11.41 9.72 21.81
N LEU A 213 10.44 8.90 22.21
CA LEU A 213 10.11 7.63 21.54
C LEU A 213 8.61 7.62 21.28
N PRO A 214 8.15 8.09 20.10
CA PRO A 214 6.74 7.96 19.72
C PRO A 214 6.35 6.48 19.55
N GLY A 215 5.04 6.23 19.61
CA GLY A 215 4.47 5.01 19.05
C GLY A 215 4.63 4.95 17.53
N TYR A 216 4.46 3.75 17.01
CA TYR A 216 4.46 3.38 15.61
C TYR A 216 3.13 3.77 14.95
N VAL A 217 3.20 4.62 13.92
CA VAL A 217 2.11 4.90 12.98
C VAL A 217 2.27 4.01 11.75
N GLY A 218 1.16 3.47 11.26
CA GLY A 218 1.15 2.58 10.09
C GLY A 218 0.60 1.20 10.39
N CYS A 219 0.95 0.23 9.55
CA CYS A 219 0.28 -1.07 9.49
C CYS A 219 1.12 -2.22 10.05
N LEU A 220 0.61 -2.86 11.09
CA LEU A 220 1.16 -4.08 11.67
C LEU A 220 0.29 -5.28 11.26
N ARG A 221 0.87 -6.23 10.52
CA ARG A 221 0.21 -7.45 10.03
C ARG A 221 0.91 -8.72 10.54
N GLY A 222 0.15 -9.79 10.71
CA GLY A 222 0.69 -11.16 10.84
C GLY A 222 1.59 -11.42 12.04
N LEU A 223 1.27 -10.88 13.23
CA LEU A 223 2.05 -11.13 14.44
C LEU A 223 1.96 -12.61 14.84
N GLN A 224 3.06 -13.35 14.73
CA GLN A 224 3.17 -14.75 15.15
C GLN A 224 4.15 -14.88 16.32
N ILE A 225 3.78 -15.66 17.33
CA ILE A 225 4.60 -15.94 18.52
C ILE A 225 4.74 -17.46 18.66
N GLY A 226 5.96 -17.97 18.54
CA GLY A 226 6.18 -19.41 18.39
C GLY A 226 5.58 -19.93 17.09
N GLU A 227 4.63 -20.85 17.22
CA GLU A 227 3.84 -21.39 16.11
C GLU A 227 2.47 -20.69 15.99
N THR A 228 2.05 -19.93 17.01
CA THR A 228 0.70 -19.35 17.13
C THR A 228 0.61 -18.00 16.44
N LEU A 229 -0.30 -17.89 15.47
CA LEU A 229 -0.66 -16.61 14.87
C LEU A 229 -1.62 -15.87 15.81
N ILE A 230 -1.29 -14.63 16.17
CA ILE A 230 -2.13 -13.79 17.02
C ILE A 230 -3.14 -13.07 16.13
N ASP A 231 -4.42 -13.36 16.30
CA ASP A 231 -5.52 -12.57 15.73
C ASP A 231 -5.49 -11.16 16.35
N LEU A 232 -5.02 -10.17 15.60
CA LEU A 232 -4.85 -8.78 16.01
C LEU A 232 -6.18 -7.99 16.00
N PRO A 233 -7.06 -8.10 14.97
CA PRO A 233 -8.37 -7.44 14.98
C PRO A 233 -9.21 -7.70 16.23
N SER A 234 -9.25 -8.94 16.76
CA SER A 234 -10.03 -9.23 17.99
C SER A 234 -9.40 -8.71 19.28
N LYS A 235 -8.21 -8.08 19.23
CA LYS A 235 -7.60 -7.43 20.39
C LYS A 235 -7.98 -5.97 20.53
N ILE A 236 -8.50 -5.32 19.50
CA ILE A 236 -8.95 -3.92 19.63
C ILE A 236 -10.16 -3.85 20.56
N LYS A 237 -10.01 -3.11 21.66
CA LYS A 237 -11.09 -2.71 22.55
C LYS A 237 -11.74 -1.42 22.03
N LYS A 238 -12.93 -1.11 22.54
CA LYS A 238 -13.64 0.14 22.24
C LYS A 238 -12.84 1.40 22.65
N ASP A 239 -11.99 1.25 23.67
CA ASP A 239 -11.24 2.35 24.29
C ASP A 239 -9.80 2.49 23.75
N ASP A 240 -9.35 1.60 22.84
CA ASP A 240 -8.02 1.62 22.23
C ASP A 240 -7.97 2.70 21.11
N THR A 241 -7.91 3.98 21.49
CA THR A 241 -8.05 5.13 20.58
C THR A 241 -7.00 5.18 19.47
N GLY A 242 -7.46 5.37 18.23
CA GLY A 242 -6.62 5.48 17.04
C GLY A 242 -5.99 4.16 16.57
N VAL A 243 -6.37 3.02 17.17
CA VAL A 243 -6.09 1.67 16.64
C VAL A 243 -7.32 1.19 15.87
N ILE A 244 -7.14 0.80 14.60
CA ILE A 244 -8.25 0.33 13.74
C ILE A 244 -8.01 -1.09 13.20
N PRO A 245 -9.08 -1.89 12.99
CA PRO A 245 -8.96 -3.26 12.51
C PRO A 245 -8.68 -3.31 11.00
N LYS A 246 -7.87 -4.30 10.60
CA LYS A 246 -7.28 -4.46 9.25
C LYS A 246 -6.25 -3.37 8.93
N CYS A 247 -5.61 -3.52 7.78
CA CYS A 247 -4.88 -2.47 7.09
C CYS A 247 -5.15 -2.60 5.59
N GLN A 248 -5.89 -1.64 5.04
CA GLN A 248 -6.03 -1.41 3.60
C GLN A 248 -5.30 -0.11 3.29
N MET A 249 -4.16 -0.18 2.61
CA MET A 249 -3.44 1.01 2.18
C MET A 249 -4.00 1.46 0.84
N LYS A 250 -4.44 2.70 0.73
CA LYS A 250 -4.89 3.32 -0.52
C LYS A 250 -3.80 3.26 -1.59
N CYS A 251 -2.54 3.36 -1.20
CA CYS A 251 -1.43 3.25 -2.14
C CYS A 251 -1.21 1.84 -2.71
N ASP A 252 -1.82 0.78 -2.15
CA ASP A 252 -1.87 -0.55 -2.80
C ASP A 252 -2.80 -0.55 -4.04
N GLU A 253 -3.70 0.44 -4.20
CA GLU A 253 -4.64 0.57 -5.33
C GLU A 253 -4.07 1.38 -6.52
N GLU A 254 -2.78 1.74 -6.46
CA GLU A 254 -2.05 2.58 -7.42
C GLU A 254 -2.82 3.84 -7.90
N PRO A 255 -3.40 4.67 -7.00
CA PRO A 255 -4.31 5.75 -7.39
C PRO A 255 -3.62 6.86 -8.20
N CYS A 256 -2.36 7.19 -7.87
CA CYS A 256 -1.57 8.22 -8.54
C CYS A 256 -1.17 7.79 -9.96
N LYS A 257 -1.50 8.61 -10.96
CA LYS A 257 -1.25 8.31 -12.37
C LYS A 257 0.03 8.97 -12.89
N HIS A 258 0.43 8.56 -14.09
CA HIS A 258 1.67 8.98 -14.75
C HIS A 258 2.92 8.88 -13.86
N GLY A 259 2.97 7.90 -12.94
CA GLY A 259 4.10 7.69 -12.02
C GLY A 259 4.29 8.79 -10.97
N GLY A 260 3.21 9.43 -10.51
CA GLY A 260 3.23 10.24 -9.28
C GLY A 260 3.46 9.39 -8.03
N ILE A 261 4.07 9.97 -7.00
CA ILE A 261 4.45 9.25 -5.78
C ILE A 261 3.23 9.22 -4.84
N CYS A 262 2.75 8.03 -4.51
CA CYS A 262 1.66 7.85 -3.55
C CYS A 262 2.17 7.92 -2.11
N ILE A 263 1.51 8.74 -1.29
CA ILE A 263 1.82 8.97 0.12
C ILE A 263 0.56 8.62 0.94
N GLU A 264 0.63 7.54 1.73
CA GLU A 264 -0.47 7.10 2.58
C GLU A 264 -0.67 8.03 3.79
N ASN A 265 -1.89 8.53 4.01
CA ASN A 265 -2.26 9.24 5.22
C ASN A 265 -3.00 8.29 6.18
N PHE A 266 -2.22 7.59 7.02
CA PHE A 266 -2.75 6.67 8.04
C PHE A 266 -3.73 7.36 9.03
N ARG A 267 -3.61 8.68 9.24
CA ARG A 267 -4.46 9.43 10.17
C ARG A 267 -5.87 9.66 9.62
N GLU A 268 -5.96 10.05 8.35
CA GLU A 268 -7.22 10.37 7.66
C GLU A 268 -7.84 9.18 6.94
N GLN A 269 -7.12 8.05 6.86
CA GLN A 269 -7.50 6.86 6.10
C GLN A 269 -7.67 7.14 4.60
N ASP A 270 -6.83 8.03 4.09
CA ASP A 270 -6.76 8.44 2.69
C ASP A 270 -5.30 8.53 2.21
N HIS A 271 -5.05 9.16 1.07
CA HIS A 271 -3.75 9.31 0.45
C HIS A 271 -3.59 10.69 -0.20
N SER A 272 -2.35 11.04 -0.51
CA SER A 272 -2.03 12.12 -1.42
C SER A 272 -1.09 11.63 -2.51
N CYS A 273 -1.12 12.30 -3.65
CA CYS A 273 -0.22 12.05 -4.76
C CYS A 273 0.71 13.25 -4.95
N ASP A 274 2.01 13.04 -4.80
CA ASP A 274 3.00 13.99 -5.27
C ASP A 274 3.13 13.87 -6.80
N CYS A 275 2.87 15.00 -7.47
CA CYS A 275 2.89 15.14 -8.91
C CYS A 275 4.09 15.94 -9.44
N GLU A 276 4.99 16.42 -8.57
CA GLU A 276 6.02 17.41 -8.88
C GLU A 276 6.89 17.05 -10.10
N HIS A 277 7.26 15.77 -10.22
CA HIS A 277 8.07 15.26 -11.33
C HIS A 277 7.25 14.55 -12.43
N THR A 278 5.91 14.63 -12.41
CA THR A 278 5.05 13.89 -13.37
C THR A 278 4.78 14.63 -14.67
N SER A 279 4.91 15.96 -14.67
CA SER A 279 4.37 16.89 -15.68
C SER A 279 2.83 16.96 -15.79
N TYR A 280 2.12 16.40 -14.81
CA TYR A 280 0.67 16.46 -14.61
C TYR A 280 0.36 17.10 -13.25
N TYR A 281 -0.90 17.44 -13.00
CA TYR A 281 -1.35 17.93 -11.69
C TYR A 281 -2.65 17.24 -11.24
N GLY A 282 -3.23 17.74 -10.15
CA GLY A 282 -4.49 17.29 -9.60
C GLY A 282 -4.29 16.18 -8.55
N PRO A 283 -5.32 15.82 -7.78
CA PRO A 283 -5.20 14.89 -6.65
C PRO A 283 -4.69 13.49 -7.03
N PHE A 284 -4.74 13.14 -8.33
CA PHE A 284 -4.29 11.83 -8.85
C PHE A 284 -3.20 11.96 -9.93
N CYS A 285 -2.54 13.12 -10.08
CA CYS A 285 -1.53 13.39 -11.12
C CYS A 285 -1.98 13.03 -12.54
N LYS A 286 -3.25 13.34 -12.86
CA LYS A 286 -3.88 13.01 -14.15
C LYS A 286 -4.18 14.26 -14.99
N ASP A 287 -4.32 15.42 -14.36
CA ASP A 287 -4.91 16.59 -14.97
C ASP A 287 -3.87 17.43 -15.74
N GLU A 288 -4.33 18.09 -16.80
CA GLU A 288 -3.49 18.84 -17.73
C GLU A 288 -4.17 20.14 -18.18
N LYS A 289 -3.38 21.23 -18.24
CA LYS A 289 -3.74 22.51 -18.84
C LYS A 289 -2.77 22.78 -19.98
N GLY A 290 -3.19 22.48 -21.20
CA GLY A 290 -2.41 22.71 -22.41
C GLY A 290 -2.94 23.86 -23.27
N ALA A 291 -2.06 24.39 -24.11
CA ALA A 291 -2.41 25.23 -25.23
C ALA A 291 -1.52 24.95 -26.45
N ASP A 292 -2.15 24.94 -27.61
CA ASP A 292 -1.50 24.88 -28.92
C ASP A 292 -1.03 26.27 -29.34
N PHE A 293 0.24 26.37 -29.73
CA PHE A 293 0.91 27.58 -30.21
C PHE A 293 1.17 27.46 -31.71
N SER A 294 0.77 28.49 -32.46
CA SER A 294 0.72 28.50 -33.94
C SER A 294 2.04 28.69 -34.68
N GLY A 295 3.18 28.87 -33.99
CA GLY A 295 4.42 29.33 -34.63
C GLY A 295 4.45 30.83 -34.98
N GLU A 296 3.42 31.61 -34.59
CA GLU A 296 3.33 33.07 -34.79
C GLU A 296 2.84 33.82 -33.54
N SER A 297 2.83 33.17 -32.37
CA SER A 297 2.21 33.69 -31.14
C SER A 297 3.09 33.45 -29.91
N MET A 298 3.08 34.38 -28.97
CA MET A 298 3.70 34.23 -27.66
C MET A 298 2.79 34.79 -26.55
N LEU A 299 2.96 34.27 -25.34
CA LEU A 299 2.50 34.90 -24.10
C LEU A 299 3.68 35.63 -23.47
N TRP A 300 3.45 36.75 -22.77
CA TRP A 300 4.42 37.26 -21.81
C TRP A 300 3.79 37.79 -20.52
N ARG A 301 4.56 37.70 -19.43
CA ARG A 301 4.14 37.99 -18.07
C ARG A 301 5.26 38.71 -17.32
N THR A 302 5.04 39.97 -16.96
CA THR A 302 5.99 40.74 -16.14
C THR A 302 5.92 40.32 -14.68
N TYR A 303 7.02 40.52 -13.95
CA TYR A 303 7.13 40.28 -12.50
C TYR A 303 7.97 41.35 -11.80
N VAL A 304 7.91 41.36 -10.47
CA VAL A 304 8.70 42.27 -9.62
C VAL A 304 9.86 41.47 -9.03
N LEU A 305 11.10 41.94 -9.23
CA LEU A 305 12.30 41.32 -8.67
C LEU A 305 13.04 42.31 -7.76
N ASN A 306 13.21 41.92 -6.50
CA ASN A 306 14.08 42.62 -5.56
C ASN A 306 15.39 41.83 -5.43
N GLY A 307 16.54 42.51 -5.58
CA GLY A 307 17.84 41.86 -5.49
C GLY A 307 18.20 40.98 -6.69
N THR A 308 18.95 39.90 -6.45
CA THR A 308 19.39 38.90 -7.43
C THR A 308 18.43 37.71 -7.50
N VAL A 309 18.51 36.90 -8.56
CA VAL A 309 17.75 35.64 -8.66
C VAL A 309 18.48 34.55 -7.87
N GLU A 310 18.16 34.44 -6.58
CA GLU A 310 18.77 33.47 -5.66
C GLU A 310 18.14 32.09 -5.80
N TYR A 311 16.82 32.04 -6.02
CA TYR A 311 16.07 30.81 -6.26
C TYR A 311 15.27 30.91 -7.57
N VAL A 312 15.27 29.83 -8.35
CA VAL A 312 14.42 29.71 -9.54
C VAL A 312 13.95 28.26 -9.72
N LYS A 313 12.66 28.08 -9.99
CA LYS A 313 12.06 26.79 -10.32
C LYS A 313 11.13 26.93 -11.51
N ILE A 314 11.32 26.10 -12.53
CA ILE A 314 10.49 26.04 -13.74
C ILE A 314 10.03 24.61 -13.95
N GLN A 315 8.75 24.46 -14.25
CA GLN A 315 8.17 23.21 -14.73
C GLN A 315 7.37 23.53 -16.00
N LEU A 316 7.58 22.76 -17.06
CA LEU A 316 6.75 22.80 -18.26
C LEU A 316 6.73 21.44 -18.95
N ALA A 317 5.68 21.19 -19.71
CA ALA A 317 5.65 20.13 -20.71
C ALA A 317 5.39 20.70 -22.10
N PHE A 318 5.89 20.02 -23.12
CA PHE A 318 5.78 20.41 -24.51
C PHE A 318 5.63 19.19 -25.42
N SER A 319 5.05 19.38 -26.61
CA SER A 319 4.96 18.37 -27.66
C SER A 319 4.86 19.04 -29.03
N SER A 320 5.79 18.74 -29.95
CA SER A 320 5.83 19.33 -31.29
C SER A 320 6.13 18.30 -32.37
N MET A 321 5.65 18.58 -33.58
CA MET A 321 5.94 17.85 -34.82
C MET A 321 6.40 18.81 -35.94
N ASP A 322 6.71 20.08 -35.63
CA ASP A 322 6.97 21.09 -36.67
C ASP A 322 8.45 21.23 -37.03
N GLU A 323 8.95 20.26 -37.81
CA GLU A 323 10.29 20.25 -38.39
C GLU A 323 10.61 21.49 -39.28
N LYS A 324 9.63 22.34 -39.61
CA LYS A 324 9.84 23.50 -40.48
C LYS A 324 10.43 24.69 -39.72
N GLN A 325 10.15 24.79 -38.42
CA GLN A 325 10.61 25.90 -37.60
C GLN A 325 12.05 25.70 -37.17
N LYS A 326 12.88 26.73 -37.38
CA LYS A 326 14.31 26.68 -37.05
C LYS A 326 14.56 27.35 -35.71
N ASN A 327 15.07 26.58 -34.76
CA ASN A 327 15.50 27.02 -33.43
C ASN A 327 14.38 27.77 -32.66
N THR A 328 13.49 27.05 -31.97
CA THR A 328 12.32 27.65 -31.30
C THR A 328 12.52 27.87 -29.80
N ILE A 329 12.05 29.01 -29.28
CA ILE A 329 11.96 29.26 -27.82
C ILE A 329 10.67 28.67 -27.26
N LEU A 330 10.81 27.74 -26.32
CA LEU A 330 9.72 27.23 -25.48
C LEU A 330 9.43 28.24 -24.37
N LEU A 331 10.49 28.68 -23.67
CA LEU A 331 10.46 29.66 -22.59
C LEU A 331 11.75 30.50 -22.61
N LEU A 332 11.60 31.80 -22.42
CA LEU A 332 12.67 32.77 -22.13
C LEU A 332 12.25 33.60 -20.93
N LEU A 333 13.01 33.53 -19.85
CA LEU A 333 12.88 34.39 -18.66
C LEU A 333 14.02 35.42 -18.75
N GLN A 334 13.71 36.72 -18.65
CA GLN A 334 14.70 37.80 -18.62
C GLN A 334 14.49 38.73 -17.43
N THR A 335 15.57 39.28 -16.88
CA THR A 335 15.51 40.47 -16.01
C THR A 335 15.61 41.76 -16.84
N GLU A 336 15.48 42.91 -16.18
CA GLU A 336 15.74 44.24 -16.76
C GLU A 336 17.05 44.33 -17.58
N ASN A 337 17.03 45.13 -18.65
CA ASN A 337 18.13 45.31 -19.62
C ASN A 337 19.45 45.88 -19.05
N ASN A 338 19.53 46.10 -17.73
CA ASN A 338 20.74 46.48 -17.00
C ASN A 338 21.54 45.26 -16.48
N ARG A 339 20.98 44.05 -16.55
CA ARG A 339 21.59 42.77 -16.12
C ARG A 339 21.68 41.81 -17.31
N SER A 340 22.63 40.86 -17.25
CA SER A 340 22.72 39.82 -18.29
C SER A 340 21.81 38.62 -18.05
N TYR A 341 21.18 38.49 -16.87
CA TYR A 341 20.47 37.27 -16.45
C TYR A 341 19.36 36.85 -17.42
N TYR A 342 19.40 35.58 -17.80
CA TYR A 342 18.29 34.90 -18.46
C TYR A 342 18.26 33.41 -18.10
N LEU A 343 17.09 32.81 -18.27
CA LEU A 343 16.91 31.36 -18.30
C LEU A 343 16.12 30.99 -19.56
N LEU A 344 16.74 30.17 -20.40
CA LEU A 344 16.32 29.84 -21.75
C LEU A 344 16.05 28.34 -21.88
N VAL A 345 14.91 27.98 -22.46
CA VAL A 345 14.54 26.61 -22.84
C VAL A 345 14.19 26.61 -24.33
N THR A 346 14.97 25.89 -25.14
CA THR A 346 14.90 25.94 -26.62
C THR A 346 15.02 24.58 -27.27
N LEU A 347 14.45 24.45 -28.47
CA LEU A 347 14.63 23.30 -29.35
C LEU A 347 15.44 23.71 -30.57
N THR A 348 16.45 22.92 -30.96
CA THR A 348 17.20 23.11 -32.20
C THR A 348 16.43 22.61 -33.43
N LEU A 349 16.86 23.00 -34.63
CA LEU A 349 16.39 22.39 -35.89
C LEU A 349 16.60 20.87 -35.97
N GLU A 350 17.55 20.31 -35.23
CA GLU A 350 17.81 18.86 -35.15
C GLU A 350 16.94 18.18 -34.07
N GLY A 351 16.06 18.93 -33.42
CA GLY A 351 15.16 18.47 -32.37
C GLY A 351 15.81 18.31 -31.00
N PHE A 352 17.05 18.76 -30.80
CA PHE A 352 17.73 18.68 -29.50
C PHE A 352 17.22 19.75 -28.54
N LEU A 353 17.09 19.41 -27.26
CA LEU A 353 16.64 20.31 -26.21
C LEU A 353 17.85 20.99 -25.55
N ILE A 354 17.85 22.32 -25.53
CA ILE A 354 18.87 23.14 -24.87
C ILE A 354 18.24 23.89 -23.70
N VAL A 355 18.84 23.77 -22.53
CA VAL A 355 18.54 24.56 -21.33
C VAL A 355 19.78 25.35 -20.95
N GLN A 356 19.62 26.65 -20.68
CA GLN A 356 20.73 27.57 -20.44
C GLN A 356 20.34 28.66 -19.45
N GLU A 357 21.17 28.87 -18.43
CA GLU A 357 21.06 29.97 -17.45
C GLU A 357 22.31 30.85 -17.50
N ASP A 358 22.16 32.17 -17.48
CA ASP A 358 23.24 33.15 -17.29
C ASP A 358 23.10 33.77 -15.90
N ARG A 359 23.96 33.36 -14.96
CA ARG A 359 23.95 33.84 -13.56
C ARG A 359 24.73 35.16 -13.44
N GLU A 360 24.26 36.18 -14.16
CA GLU A 360 24.86 37.52 -14.26
C GLU A 360 26.37 37.53 -14.62
N GLY A 361 26.80 36.58 -15.47
CA GLY A 361 28.19 36.43 -15.91
C GLY A 361 28.74 35.00 -15.88
N GLU A 362 28.14 34.09 -15.12
CA GLU A 362 28.42 32.65 -15.22
C GLU A 362 27.32 31.92 -16.00
N VAL A 363 27.63 31.44 -17.20
CA VAL A 363 26.64 30.74 -18.04
C VAL A 363 26.75 29.23 -17.84
N TYR A 364 25.65 28.60 -17.42
CA TYR A 364 25.51 27.14 -17.28
C TYR A 364 24.56 26.63 -18.36
N SER A 365 24.90 25.52 -19.03
CA SER A 365 24.03 24.92 -20.06
C SER A 365 24.06 23.40 -20.07
N ALA A 366 22.91 22.81 -20.41
CA ALA A 366 22.77 21.43 -20.85
C ALA A 366 22.22 21.41 -22.29
N THR A 367 22.75 20.50 -23.11
CA THR A 367 22.22 20.20 -24.46
C THR A 367 21.97 18.70 -24.52
N VAL A 368 20.70 18.30 -24.65
CA VAL A 368 20.30 16.89 -24.70
C VAL A 368 20.04 16.50 -26.16
N SER A 369 20.96 15.70 -26.69
CA SER A 369 20.95 15.18 -28.07
C SER A 369 20.77 13.66 -28.14
N SER A 370 20.37 13.02 -27.04
CA SER A 370 20.11 11.57 -26.97
C SER A 370 18.90 11.12 -27.81
N LYS A 371 17.93 12.01 -28.04
CA LYS A 371 16.76 11.84 -28.90
C LYS A 371 16.36 13.18 -29.53
N SER A 372 15.59 13.14 -30.62
CA SER A 372 14.81 14.31 -31.05
C SER A 372 13.58 14.45 -30.14
N PHE A 373 13.35 15.67 -29.66
CA PHE A 373 12.18 16.09 -28.89
C PHE A 373 11.10 16.75 -29.77
N ILE A 374 11.31 16.83 -31.09
CA ILE A 374 10.31 17.22 -32.10
C ILE A 374 9.82 15.93 -32.78
N ASN A 375 8.99 15.17 -32.07
CA ASN A 375 8.60 13.80 -32.43
C ASN A 375 7.10 13.50 -32.19
N GLY A 376 6.32 14.48 -31.70
CA GLY A 376 4.90 14.33 -31.32
C GLY A 376 4.61 13.71 -29.94
N ALA A 377 5.62 13.19 -29.24
CA ALA A 377 5.50 12.74 -27.86
C ALA A 377 5.45 13.91 -26.88
N ARG A 378 5.03 13.61 -25.65
CA ARG A 378 5.09 14.50 -24.50
C ARG A 378 6.51 14.54 -23.96
N HIS A 379 7.07 15.73 -23.83
CA HIS A 379 8.32 15.94 -23.14
C HIS A 379 8.15 16.92 -21.99
N SER A 380 8.96 16.75 -20.95
CA SER A 380 8.86 17.48 -19.69
C SER A 380 10.21 18.04 -19.29
N VAL A 381 10.21 19.30 -18.83
CA VAL A 381 11.38 19.99 -18.29
C VAL A 381 11.01 20.45 -16.89
N TYR A 382 11.73 19.91 -15.91
CA TYR A 382 11.76 20.42 -14.55
C TYR A 382 13.17 20.98 -14.33
N TYR A 383 13.26 22.23 -13.90
CA TYR A 383 14.51 22.87 -13.46
C TYR A 383 14.28 23.49 -12.09
N ARG A 384 15.23 23.29 -11.17
CA ARG A 384 15.25 23.95 -9.86
C ARG A 384 16.68 24.36 -9.54
N ARG A 385 16.87 25.60 -9.10
CA ARG A 385 18.12 26.08 -8.51
C ARG A 385 17.85 26.79 -7.19
N THR A 386 18.67 26.47 -6.20
CA THR A 386 18.80 27.20 -4.94
C THR A 386 20.25 27.65 -4.82
N GLU A 387 20.48 28.97 -4.83
CA GLU A 387 21.81 29.58 -4.87
C GLU A 387 22.66 29.00 -6.01
N ASN A 388 23.67 28.18 -5.68
CA ASN A 388 24.58 27.54 -6.64
C ASN A 388 24.14 26.13 -7.05
N GLU A 389 23.37 25.43 -6.23
CA GLU A 389 22.94 24.05 -6.49
C GLU A 389 21.78 24.02 -7.47
N SER A 390 21.95 23.37 -8.61
CA SER A 390 20.96 23.30 -9.69
C SER A 390 20.70 21.87 -10.16
N GLU A 391 19.42 21.51 -10.19
CA GLU A 391 18.86 20.23 -10.59
C GLU A 391 18.05 20.41 -11.88
N LEU A 392 18.45 19.74 -12.95
CA LEU A 392 17.71 19.67 -14.21
C LEU A 392 17.24 18.23 -14.44
N LEU A 393 15.94 18.08 -14.66
CA LEU A 393 15.26 16.83 -14.92
C LEU A 393 14.53 16.95 -16.27
N ILE A 394 14.90 16.13 -17.24
CA ILE A 394 14.27 16.05 -18.56
C ILE A 394 13.68 14.66 -18.71
N ASP A 395 12.36 14.57 -18.83
CA ASP A 395 11.61 13.29 -18.76
C ASP A 395 11.95 12.43 -17.54
N ARG A 396 12.29 13.09 -16.43
CA ARG A 396 12.74 12.52 -15.14
C ARG A 396 14.14 11.90 -15.15
N GLU A 397 14.87 12.00 -16.26
CA GLU A 397 16.31 11.74 -16.30
C GLU A 397 17.06 12.97 -15.75
N VAL A 398 18.00 12.77 -14.81
CA VAL A 398 18.82 13.84 -14.23
C VAL A 398 19.91 14.23 -15.23
N ILE A 399 19.88 15.47 -15.70
CA ILE A 399 20.82 15.98 -16.70
C ILE A 399 21.78 17.00 -16.04
N PRO A 400 23.11 16.79 -16.07
CA PRO A 400 24.05 17.78 -15.56
C PRO A 400 24.15 19.00 -16.49
N MET A 401 24.21 20.19 -15.90
CA MET A 401 24.55 21.44 -16.60
C MET A 401 26.04 21.73 -16.43
N TYR A 402 26.68 22.23 -17.49
CA TYR A 402 28.10 22.55 -17.53
C TYR A 402 28.31 24.06 -17.72
N GLN A 403 29.32 24.61 -17.05
CA GLN A 403 29.70 26.02 -17.23
C GLN A 403 30.35 26.22 -18.62
N ILE A 404 29.93 27.26 -19.33
CA ILE A 404 30.43 27.66 -20.66
C ILE A 404 30.82 29.15 -20.64
N PRO A 405 31.74 29.61 -21.52
CA PRO A 405 32.15 31.00 -21.55
C PRO A 405 30.96 31.93 -21.85
N ALA A 406 30.77 32.95 -21.00
CA ALA A 406 29.73 33.94 -21.17
C ALA A 406 29.92 34.76 -22.46
N GLN A 407 28.80 35.10 -23.10
CA GLN A 407 28.80 36.02 -24.24
C GLN A 407 28.92 37.45 -23.73
N THR A 408 29.62 38.32 -24.47
CA THR A 408 29.78 39.74 -24.10
C THR A 408 28.43 40.44 -24.09
N PHE A 409 27.93 40.78 -22.90
CA PHE A 409 26.67 41.50 -22.75
C PHE A 409 26.75 42.90 -23.37
N THR A 410 25.73 43.26 -24.16
CA THR A 410 25.59 44.58 -24.77
C THR A 410 24.32 45.24 -24.23
N ASN A 411 24.48 46.30 -23.44
CA ASN A 411 23.35 47.05 -22.87
C ASN A 411 22.36 47.47 -23.97
N VAL A 412 21.15 46.93 -23.91
CA VAL A 412 20.08 47.24 -24.87
C VAL A 412 19.48 48.61 -24.51
N PRO A 413 19.39 49.60 -25.43
CA PRO A 413 18.97 50.96 -25.09
C PRO A 413 17.49 51.13 -24.70
N GLU A 414 16.66 50.11 -24.93
CA GLU A 414 15.22 50.15 -24.66
C GLU A 414 14.92 49.79 -23.19
N THR A 415 13.79 50.29 -22.66
CA THR A 415 13.35 49.99 -21.28
C THR A 415 12.78 48.58 -21.18
N GLY A 416 13.66 47.60 -20.97
CA GLY A 416 13.28 46.24 -20.57
C GLY A 416 12.65 46.20 -19.17
N ALA A 417 11.91 45.13 -18.90
CA ALA A 417 11.32 44.82 -17.61
C ALA A 417 11.62 43.35 -17.27
N ASN A 418 11.54 42.98 -16.00
CA ASN A 418 11.64 41.57 -15.61
C ASN A 418 10.39 40.83 -16.12
N ASP A 419 10.56 39.92 -17.07
CA ASP A 419 9.45 39.20 -17.70
C ASP A 419 9.76 37.76 -18.09
N VAL A 420 8.69 37.00 -18.25
CA VAL A 420 8.71 35.64 -18.79
C VAL A 420 7.97 35.66 -20.11
N GLN A 421 8.62 35.16 -21.16
CA GLN A 421 8.14 35.04 -22.52
C GLN A 421 8.00 33.55 -22.87
N ILE A 422 6.85 33.14 -23.38
CA ILE A 422 6.47 31.73 -23.59
C ILE A 422 5.99 31.52 -25.02
N GLY A 423 6.50 30.48 -25.67
CA GLY A 423 6.19 30.15 -27.07
C GLY A 423 6.90 31.05 -28.09
N GLY A 424 7.85 31.88 -27.66
CA GLY A 424 8.61 32.78 -28.52
C GLY A 424 9.30 33.87 -27.71
N HIS A 425 9.75 34.91 -28.39
CA HIS A 425 10.34 36.10 -27.76
C HIS A 425 10.00 37.38 -28.53
N ASN A 426 10.06 38.50 -27.82
CA ASN A 426 9.94 39.85 -28.36
C ASN A 426 10.98 40.76 -27.69
N THR A 427 12.26 40.36 -27.76
CA THR A 427 13.39 41.10 -27.20
C THR A 427 14.32 41.62 -28.29
N ALA A 428 14.88 42.82 -28.10
CA ALA A 428 15.87 43.42 -28.98
C ALA A 428 17.30 42.90 -28.73
N ASP A 429 17.49 42.02 -27.74
CA ASP A 429 18.78 41.41 -27.41
C ASP A 429 19.26 40.46 -28.54
N PRO A 430 20.44 40.73 -29.16
CA PRO A 430 20.94 39.94 -30.28
C PRO A 430 21.25 38.47 -29.92
N ARG A 431 21.42 38.14 -28.62
CA ARG A 431 21.62 36.75 -28.16
C ARG A 431 20.48 35.83 -28.59
N PHE A 432 19.25 36.36 -28.68
CA PHE A 432 18.06 35.56 -28.98
C PHE A 432 17.53 35.70 -30.42
N ALA A 433 18.11 36.60 -31.23
CA ALA A 433 17.66 36.88 -32.60
C ALA A 433 17.68 35.66 -33.55
N ILE A 434 18.52 34.65 -33.24
CA ILE A 434 18.56 33.37 -33.97
C ILE A 434 17.28 32.55 -33.78
N TYR A 435 16.57 32.69 -32.65
CA TYR A 435 15.42 31.88 -32.31
C TYR A 435 14.10 32.42 -32.89
N LYS A 436 13.11 31.53 -33.03
CA LYS A 436 11.78 31.80 -33.58
C LYS A 436 10.69 31.36 -32.61
N PHE A 437 9.45 31.72 -32.92
CA PHE A 437 8.26 31.29 -32.19
C PHE A 437 8.08 29.78 -32.25
N TYR A 438 7.57 29.20 -31.18
CA TYR A 438 7.30 27.77 -31.05
C TYR A 438 5.97 27.39 -31.71
N SER A 439 5.96 26.19 -32.28
CA SER A 439 4.85 25.59 -33.00
C SER A 439 4.58 24.21 -32.38
N GLY A 440 3.38 24.00 -31.86
CA GLY A 440 3.01 22.82 -31.06
C GLY A 440 2.42 23.17 -29.70
N CYS A 441 2.19 22.14 -28.87
CA CYS A 441 1.41 22.27 -27.64
C CYS A 441 2.29 22.35 -26.39
N LEU A 442 2.13 23.41 -25.60
CA LEU A 442 2.74 23.61 -24.27
C LEU A 442 1.70 23.36 -23.17
N SER A 443 2.10 22.73 -22.07
CA SER A 443 1.22 22.50 -20.92
C SER A 443 1.89 22.64 -19.57
N ASN A 444 1.06 22.83 -18.54
CA ASN A 444 1.42 22.77 -17.13
C ASN A 444 2.62 23.66 -16.73
N ILE A 445 2.66 24.88 -17.29
CA ILE A 445 3.73 25.85 -17.05
C ILE A 445 3.61 26.45 -15.63
N PHE A 446 4.57 26.13 -14.77
CA PHE A 446 4.78 26.71 -13.45
C PHE A 446 6.16 27.35 -13.36
N ILE A 447 6.23 28.55 -12.80
CA ILE A 447 7.45 29.34 -12.68
C ILE A 447 7.46 30.00 -11.31
N GLU A 448 8.59 29.94 -10.63
CA GLU A 448 8.81 30.48 -9.29
C GLU A 448 10.20 31.14 -9.29
N ILE A 449 10.27 32.42 -8.90
CA ILE A 449 11.50 33.24 -8.97
C ILE A 449 11.60 34.01 -7.65
N ASN A 450 12.56 33.65 -6.80
CA ASN A 450 12.53 34.00 -5.36
C ASN A 450 11.09 33.74 -4.82
N ASP A 451 10.43 34.74 -4.22
CA ASP A 451 9.04 34.62 -3.72
C ASP A 451 7.93 34.77 -4.78
N GLN A 452 8.26 34.96 -6.07
CA GLN A 452 7.27 35.22 -7.13
C GLN A 452 6.78 33.94 -7.82
N ILE A 453 5.63 33.43 -7.39
CA ILE A 453 4.93 32.30 -8.04
C ILE A 453 4.06 32.79 -9.21
N MET A 454 4.24 32.18 -10.38
CA MET A 454 3.51 32.47 -11.62
C MET A 454 3.04 31.18 -12.32
N LYS A 455 1.86 31.25 -12.94
CA LYS A 455 1.41 30.26 -13.94
C LYS A 455 0.83 31.01 -15.14
N PRO A 456 1.65 31.57 -16.04
CA PRO A 456 1.17 32.49 -17.09
C PRO A 456 0.14 31.85 -18.02
N LEU A 457 0.22 30.53 -18.25
CA LEU A 457 -0.75 29.79 -19.06
C LEU A 457 -2.11 29.63 -18.34
N ASP A 458 -2.10 29.30 -17.03
CA ASP A 458 -3.32 29.25 -16.21
C ASP A 458 -3.99 30.62 -16.07
N GLU A 459 -3.17 31.68 -15.98
CA GLU A 459 -3.60 33.07 -15.87
C GLU A 459 -4.23 33.55 -17.17
N TYR A 460 -3.61 33.29 -18.34
CA TYR A 460 -4.20 33.65 -19.63
C TYR A 460 -5.47 32.85 -19.98
N MET A 461 -5.47 31.54 -19.76
CA MET A 461 -6.61 30.66 -20.10
C MET A 461 -7.76 30.70 -19.09
N LEU A 462 -7.73 31.64 -18.12
CA LEU A 462 -8.73 31.80 -17.06
C LEU A 462 -8.95 30.53 -16.20
N PHE A 463 -7.93 29.66 -16.12
CA PHE A 463 -7.92 28.53 -15.19
C PHE A 463 -7.64 28.96 -13.73
N LYS A 464 -7.28 30.22 -13.52
CA LYS A 464 -7.41 30.98 -12.26
C LYS A 464 -8.41 32.12 -12.47
N LYS A 465 -9.01 32.63 -11.39
CA LYS A 465 -9.89 33.82 -11.43
C LYS A 465 -9.12 35.15 -11.50
N ASP A 466 -7.85 35.14 -11.08
CA ASP A 466 -7.02 36.32 -10.85
C ASP A 466 -5.67 36.19 -11.56
N GLY A 467 -5.10 37.29 -12.05
CA GLY A 467 -3.78 37.35 -12.69
C GLY A 467 -3.81 37.42 -14.22
N ALA A 468 -4.97 37.20 -14.85
CA ALA A 468 -5.16 37.32 -16.29
C ALA A 468 -4.80 38.73 -16.82
N GLU A 469 -5.07 39.76 -16.01
CA GLU A 469 -4.76 41.16 -16.27
C GLU A 469 -3.26 41.48 -16.34
N LYS A 470 -2.40 40.50 -16.02
CA LYS A 470 -0.93 40.63 -16.02
C LYS A 470 -0.26 39.85 -17.15
N VAL A 471 -1.00 39.03 -17.92
CA VAL A 471 -0.48 38.26 -19.05
C VAL A 471 -0.91 38.91 -20.37
N ASN A 472 0.07 39.25 -21.20
CA ASN A 472 -0.14 39.82 -22.54
C ASN A 472 0.13 38.77 -23.61
N VAL A 473 -0.48 38.93 -24.80
CA VAL A 473 -0.40 37.96 -25.90
C VAL A 473 -0.24 38.68 -27.24
N SER A 474 0.69 38.23 -28.08
CA SER A 474 0.99 38.91 -29.35
C SER A 474 -0.07 38.65 -30.41
N ASN A 475 -0.55 37.41 -30.51
CA ASN A 475 -1.59 36.98 -31.43
C ASN A 475 -2.55 36.01 -30.71
N PRO A 476 -3.64 36.50 -30.09
CA PRO A 476 -4.61 35.67 -29.38
C PRO A 476 -5.31 34.59 -30.24
N GLN A 477 -5.27 34.69 -31.58
CA GLN A 477 -5.88 33.67 -32.46
C GLN A 477 -4.99 32.44 -32.66
N GLY A 478 -3.71 32.54 -32.30
CA GLY A 478 -2.69 31.51 -32.45
C GLY A 478 -2.14 30.95 -31.13
N VAL A 479 -2.80 31.22 -30.00
CA VAL A 479 -2.69 30.43 -28.76
C VAL A 479 -4.08 29.92 -28.42
N ARG A 480 -4.28 28.60 -28.35
CA ARG A 480 -5.61 27.99 -28.17
C ARG A 480 -5.58 26.91 -27.12
N SER A 481 -6.60 26.82 -26.27
CA SER A 481 -6.72 25.73 -25.30
C SER A 481 -6.73 24.38 -26.01
N ALA A 482 -5.86 23.48 -25.57
CA ALA A 482 -5.63 22.19 -26.20
C ALA A 482 -5.27 21.13 -25.14
N GLN A 483 -5.58 19.88 -25.43
CA GLN A 483 -4.98 18.75 -24.73
C GLN A 483 -3.72 18.37 -25.52
N CYS A 484 -2.55 18.40 -24.88
CA CYS A 484 -1.31 18.04 -25.57
C CYS A 484 -1.17 16.51 -25.64
N SER A 485 -0.04 16.03 -26.17
CA SER A 485 0.26 14.60 -26.15
C SER A 485 0.28 14.06 -24.72
N SER A 486 -0.33 12.89 -24.51
CA SER A 486 -0.28 12.14 -23.25
C SER A 486 0.95 11.24 -23.14
N ASP A 487 1.57 10.91 -24.27
CA ASP A 487 2.44 9.75 -24.39
C ASP A 487 3.90 10.22 -24.43
N PHE A 488 4.71 9.85 -23.42
CA PHE A 488 6.12 10.26 -23.31
C PHE A 488 7.04 9.60 -24.35
N ASP A 489 6.63 8.46 -24.87
CA ASP A 489 7.30 7.73 -25.94
C ASP A 489 6.44 7.71 -27.19
N VAL A 490 7.06 7.85 -28.36
CA VAL A 490 6.38 7.62 -29.64
C VAL A 490 6.06 6.14 -29.77
N LEU A 491 4.82 5.77 -29.43
CA LEU A 491 4.20 4.54 -29.90
C LEU A 491 4.41 4.47 -31.42
N HIS A 492 5.28 3.55 -31.85
CA HIS A 492 5.55 3.33 -33.27
C HIS A 492 4.26 2.87 -33.95
N SER A 493 3.52 3.81 -34.54
CA SER A 493 2.31 3.49 -35.26
C SER A 493 2.71 2.55 -36.41
N LYS A 494 2.21 1.31 -36.39
CA LYS A 494 2.24 0.47 -37.59
C LYS A 494 1.53 1.27 -38.67
N ASN A 495 2.28 1.77 -39.66
CA ASN A 495 1.80 2.68 -40.69
C ASN A 495 0.41 2.24 -41.17
N PRO A 496 -0.64 3.08 -41.03
CA PRO A 496 -1.94 2.76 -41.60
C PRO A 496 -1.74 2.65 -43.12
N GLY A 497 -1.85 1.43 -43.64
CA GLY A 497 -1.65 1.14 -45.05
C GLY A 497 -2.55 2.03 -45.92
N PRO A 498 -2.09 2.45 -47.12
CA PRO A 498 -2.68 3.55 -47.88
C PRO A 498 -4.20 3.35 -48.08
N THR A 499 -4.97 4.13 -47.35
CA THR A 499 -6.43 4.09 -47.35
C THR A 499 -6.92 4.78 -48.62
N ASN A 500 -7.13 3.99 -49.68
CA ASN A 500 -7.67 4.43 -50.96
C ASN A 500 -9.15 4.87 -50.84
N LEU A 501 -9.37 6.02 -50.21
CA LEU A 501 -10.68 6.66 -50.09
C LEU A 501 -11.10 7.32 -51.41
N ASN A 502 -11.54 6.48 -52.34
CA ASN A 502 -12.17 6.93 -53.58
C ASN A 502 -13.61 7.41 -53.28
N ILE A 503 -13.75 8.67 -52.86
CA ILE A 503 -15.05 9.27 -52.53
C ILE A 503 -15.90 9.40 -53.79
N THR A 504 -16.95 8.59 -53.89
CA THR A 504 -18.06 8.78 -54.83
C THR A 504 -19.38 8.76 -54.07
N HIS A 505 -20.23 9.75 -54.30
CA HIS A 505 -21.47 9.95 -53.53
C HIS A 505 -22.49 8.83 -53.77
N GLY A 506 -23.21 8.38 -52.73
CA GLY A 506 -24.30 7.42 -52.96
C GLY A 506 -25.08 6.88 -51.74
N LYS A 507 -26.07 7.65 -51.29
CA LYS A 507 -27.27 7.23 -50.53
C LYS A 507 -27.10 6.76 -49.08
N ASP A 508 -28.19 6.98 -48.34
CA ASP A 508 -28.36 6.71 -46.92
C ASP A 508 -28.20 5.24 -46.56
N LYS A 509 -27.49 5.00 -45.44
CA LYS A 509 -27.67 3.81 -44.61
C LYS A 509 -27.90 4.27 -43.18
N THR A 510 -29.03 3.87 -42.62
CA THR A 510 -29.32 4.04 -41.19
C THR A 510 -28.24 3.36 -40.35
N TRP A 511 -27.68 4.09 -39.38
CA TRP A 511 -26.68 3.52 -38.46
C TRP A 511 -27.27 2.38 -37.65
N VAL A 512 -26.85 1.16 -37.97
CA VAL A 512 -26.95 -0.01 -37.09
C VAL A 512 -25.52 -0.30 -36.64
N GLN A 513 -25.28 -0.24 -35.33
CA GLN A 513 -23.98 -0.51 -34.76
C GLN A 513 -23.83 -2.03 -34.59
N ASP A 514 -23.23 -2.68 -35.58
CA ASP A 514 -22.91 -4.12 -35.50
C ASP A 514 -22.01 -4.39 -34.29
N ALA A 515 -22.29 -5.49 -33.59
CA ALA A 515 -21.48 -5.90 -32.43
C ALA A 515 -20.04 -6.23 -32.88
N PRO A 516 -19.01 -5.77 -32.14
CA PRO A 516 -17.62 -5.89 -32.58
C PRO A 516 -17.23 -7.36 -32.78
N GLN A 517 -16.73 -7.68 -33.97
CA GLN A 517 -16.27 -9.02 -34.29
C GLN A 517 -15.08 -9.40 -33.40
N ARG A 518 -15.23 -10.49 -32.67
CA ARG A 518 -14.14 -11.09 -31.87
C ARG A 518 -13.13 -11.75 -32.81
N ILE A 519 -12.16 -10.98 -33.28
CA ILE A 519 -10.94 -11.52 -33.85
C ILE A 519 -10.22 -12.36 -32.77
N LEU A 520 -9.80 -13.56 -33.13
CA LEU A 520 -9.08 -14.46 -32.24
C LEU A 520 -7.66 -13.91 -32.03
N TYR A 521 -7.23 -13.78 -30.77
CA TYR A 521 -5.85 -13.38 -30.47
C TYR A 521 -4.89 -14.53 -30.79
N THR A 522 -3.98 -14.29 -31.75
CA THR A 522 -2.81 -15.12 -32.00
C THR A 522 -1.58 -14.40 -31.46
N ALA A 523 -0.90 -14.98 -30.47
CA ALA A 523 0.34 -14.41 -29.94
C ALA A 523 1.40 -14.31 -31.05
N GLN A 524 2.15 -13.20 -31.09
CA GLN A 524 3.25 -13.01 -32.05
C GLN A 524 4.62 -13.46 -31.49
N TYR A 525 4.62 -14.20 -30.38
CA TYR A 525 5.81 -14.77 -29.74
C TYR A 525 5.57 -16.26 -29.47
N SER A 526 5.88 -17.08 -30.47
CA SER A 526 6.29 -18.46 -30.27
C SER A 526 7.82 -18.47 -30.29
N THR A 527 8.44 -18.66 -29.13
CA THR A 527 9.82 -19.12 -29.08
C THR A 527 9.79 -20.63 -29.30
N ASP A 528 10.49 -21.11 -30.33
CA ASP A 528 10.58 -22.55 -30.63
C ASP A 528 11.62 -23.19 -29.68
N ASP A 529 11.28 -23.29 -28.39
CA ASP A 529 12.16 -23.75 -27.33
C ASP A 529 12.23 -25.29 -27.26
N GLU A 530 13.03 -25.90 -28.16
CA GLU A 530 13.30 -27.36 -28.23
C GLU A 530 13.82 -28.00 -26.91
N GLU A 531 14.15 -27.20 -25.89
CA GLU A 531 14.51 -27.69 -24.56
C GLU A 531 13.31 -27.85 -23.61
N GLU A 532 12.20 -27.09 -23.75
CA GLU A 532 11.05 -27.18 -22.84
C GLU A 532 10.15 -28.39 -23.13
N GLU A 533 9.81 -28.67 -24.40
CA GLU A 533 8.95 -29.80 -24.79
C GLU A 533 9.42 -31.13 -24.17
N ARG A 534 10.74 -31.33 -24.09
CA ARG A 534 11.35 -32.55 -23.56
C ARG A 534 11.14 -32.73 -22.06
N TYR A 535 11.02 -31.64 -21.29
CA TYR A 535 10.66 -31.73 -19.87
C TYR A 535 9.16 -31.99 -19.70
N GLU A 536 8.31 -31.41 -20.54
CA GLU A 536 6.87 -31.68 -20.51
C GLU A 536 6.56 -33.16 -20.83
N GLU A 537 7.16 -33.74 -21.88
CA GLU A 537 7.02 -35.18 -22.19
C GLU A 537 7.40 -36.06 -20.99
N ILE A 538 8.53 -35.76 -20.33
CA ILE A 538 9.00 -36.51 -19.17
C ILE A 538 8.01 -36.39 -18.00
N ILE A 539 7.47 -35.20 -17.74
CA ILE A 539 6.48 -34.96 -16.67
C ILE A 539 5.19 -35.74 -16.95
N VAL A 540 4.69 -35.74 -18.20
CA VAL A 540 3.50 -36.50 -18.60
C VAL A 540 3.72 -38.00 -18.43
N ILE A 541 4.88 -38.54 -18.81
CA ILE A 541 5.22 -39.96 -18.63
C ILE A 541 5.31 -40.34 -17.15
N VAL A 542 5.88 -39.48 -16.30
CA VAL A 542 5.94 -39.70 -14.83
C VAL A 542 4.55 -39.67 -14.20
N LEU A 543 3.69 -38.72 -14.58
CA LEU A 543 2.32 -38.65 -14.07
C LEU A 543 1.45 -39.84 -14.54
N ALA A 544 1.56 -40.23 -15.82
CA ALA A 544 0.83 -41.38 -16.36
C ALA A 544 1.25 -42.71 -15.71
N SER A 545 2.55 -42.90 -15.47
CA SER A 545 3.06 -44.10 -14.79
C SER A 545 2.70 -44.14 -13.30
N PHE A 546 2.67 -42.99 -12.61
CA PHE A 546 2.13 -42.89 -11.24
C PHE A 546 0.62 -43.22 -11.19
N PHE A 547 -0.17 -42.70 -12.13
CA PHE A 547 -1.60 -42.99 -12.21
C PHE A 547 -1.89 -44.47 -12.47
N LEU A 548 -1.12 -45.12 -13.37
CA LEU A 548 -1.17 -46.56 -13.57
C LEU A 548 -0.78 -47.35 -12.30
N PHE A 549 0.22 -46.91 -11.56
CA PHE A 549 0.59 -47.54 -10.29
C PHE A 549 -0.54 -47.46 -9.25
N VAL A 550 -1.21 -46.30 -9.13
CA VAL A 550 -2.40 -46.14 -8.26
C VAL A 550 -3.54 -47.07 -8.69
N ILE A 551 -3.80 -47.22 -9.99
CA ILE A 551 -4.82 -48.17 -10.51
C ILE A 551 -4.44 -49.63 -10.19
N VAL A 552 -3.18 -50.02 -10.34
CA VAL A 552 -2.71 -51.37 -10.02
C VAL A 552 -2.80 -51.66 -8.51
N VAL A 553 -2.41 -50.72 -7.66
CA VAL A 553 -2.53 -50.86 -6.20
C VAL A 553 -4.01 -50.89 -5.76
N GLY A 554 -4.86 -50.04 -6.35
CA GLY A 554 -6.29 -50.01 -6.07
C GLY A 554 -7.01 -51.30 -6.49
N SER A 555 -6.75 -51.79 -7.70
CA SER A 555 -7.32 -53.06 -8.19
C SER A 555 -6.79 -54.28 -7.42
N TYR A 556 -5.53 -54.29 -7.01
CA TYR A 556 -4.99 -55.31 -6.10
C TYR A 556 -5.64 -55.27 -4.71
N HIS A 557 -5.90 -54.08 -4.16
CA HIS A 557 -6.61 -53.92 -2.89
C HIS A 557 -8.09 -54.39 -2.98
N LEU A 558 -8.76 -54.10 -4.09
CA LEU A 558 -10.11 -54.59 -4.39
C LEU A 558 -10.14 -56.13 -4.53
N TYR A 559 -9.17 -56.72 -5.23
CA TYR A 559 -9.01 -58.18 -5.33
C TYR A 559 -8.79 -58.85 -3.96
N LEU A 560 -7.95 -58.25 -3.10
CA LEU A 560 -7.74 -58.74 -1.74
C LEU A 560 -8.98 -58.62 -0.84
N THR A 561 -9.84 -57.63 -1.07
CA THR A 561 -11.10 -57.48 -0.32
C THR A 561 -12.22 -58.38 -0.83
N ASP A 562 -12.32 -58.60 -2.14
CA ASP A 562 -13.22 -59.62 -2.73
C ASP A 562 -12.85 -61.04 -2.26
N LYS A 563 -11.56 -61.41 -2.27
CA LYS A 563 -11.12 -62.72 -1.76
C LYS A 563 -11.54 -62.93 -0.30
N ARG A 564 -11.32 -61.92 0.55
CA ARG A 564 -11.76 -61.89 1.96
C ARG A 564 -13.28 -61.80 2.14
N TYR A 565 -14.06 -61.51 1.10
CA TYR A 565 -15.53 -61.58 1.13
C TYR A 565 -16.01 -63.00 0.77
N LYS A 566 -15.46 -63.60 -0.28
CA LYS A 566 -15.73 -65.00 -0.67
C LYS A 566 -15.42 -65.98 0.47
N GLU A 567 -14.23 -65.87 1.08
CA GLU A 567 -13.81 -66.70 2.22
C GLU A 567 -14.77 -66.60 3.43
N ARG A 568 -15.50 -65.48 3.59
CA ARG A 568 -16.53 -65.33 4.62
C ARG A 568 -17.88 -65.95 4.21
N LYS A 569 -18.32 -65.75 2.97
CA LYS A 569 -19.60 -66.33 2.48
C LYS A 569 -19.55 -67.86 2.39
N GLU A 570 -18.37 -68.43 2.12
CA GLU A 570 -18.09 -69.88 2.24
C GLU A 570 -18.22 -70.37 3.69
N LEU A 571 -17.58 -69.68 4.64
CA LEU A 571 -17.66 -70.03 6.07
C LEU A 571 -19.08 -69.88 6.66
N GLU A 572 -19.87 -68.92 6.19
CA GLU A 572 -21.29 -68.80 6.54
C GLU A 572 -22.14 -69.95 5.95
N THR A 573 -21.87 -70.39 4.72
CA THR A 573 -22.59 -71.54 4.14
C THR A 573 -22.23 -72.86 4.85
N ASP A 574 -20.96 -73.09 5.21
CA ASP A 574 -20.54 -74.27 5.98
C ASP A 574 -21.17 -74.30 7.39
N ASN A 575 -21.24 -73.16 8.08
CA ASN A 575 -21.91 -73.05 9.39
C ASN A 575 -23.42 -73.34 9.28
N ASN A 576 -24.09 -72.84 8.24
CA ASN A 576 -25.51 -73.13 8.00
C ASN A 576 -25.73 -74.62 7.67
N ILE A 577 -24.83 -75.24 6.91
CA ILE A 577 -24.85 -76.69 6.65
C ILE A 577 -24.64 -77.47 7.96
N LEU A 578 -23.72 -77.06 8.84
CA LEU A 578 -23.51 -77.69 10.14
C LEU A 578 -24.75 -77.62 11.04
N LEU A 579 -25.38 -76.45 11.14
CA LEU A 579 -26.63 -76.23 11.89
C LEU A 579 -27.77 -77.12 11.37
N SER A 580 -27.97 -77.18 10.05
CA SER A 580 -29.00 -78.04 9.45
C SER A 580 -28.77 -79.54 9.75
N LYS A 581 -27.51 -79.99 9.77
CA LYS A 581 -27.12 -81.36 10.15
C LYS A 581 -27.36 -81.63 11.64
N GLN A 582 -27.12 -80.66 12.52
CA GLN A 582 -27.45 -80.78 13.95
C GLN A 582 -28.97 -80.88 14.18
N GLN A 583 -29.77 -80.05 13.53
CA GLN A 583 -31.25 -80.13 13.62
C GLN A 583 -31.77 -81.48 13.07
N ALA A 584 -31.23 -81.97 11.97
CA ALA A 584 -31.57 -83.29 11.44
C ALA A 584 -31.20 -84.44 12.41
N ALA A 585 -30.06 -84.37 13.08
CA ALA A 585 -29.65 -85.36 14.09
C ALA A 585 -30.56 -85.35 15.32
N ILE A 586 -31.00 -84.17 15.78
CA ILE A 586 -31.95 -84.03 16.91
C ILE A 586 -33.29 -84.67 16.55
N MET A 587 -33.84 -84.39 15.36
CA MET A 587 -35.09 -85.02 14.89
C MET A 587 -35.00 -86.55 14.71
N GLN A 588 -33.80 -87.10 14.52
CA GLN A 588 -33.58 -88.55 14.52
C GLN A 588 -33.52 -89.16 15.93
N GLN A 589 -33.04 -88.43 16.94
CA GLN A 589 -33.05 -88.89 18.34
C GLN A 589 -34.46 -88.87 18.96
N GLU A 590 -35.31 -87.91 18.56
CA GLU A 590 -36.67 -87.78 19.10
C GLU A 590 -37.60 -88.96 18.69
N ASN A 591 -37.24 -89.72 17.65
CA ASN A 591 -37.98 -90.89 17.17
C ASN A 591 -37.77 -92.18 17.98
N GLN A 592 -37.15 -92.14 19.18
CA GLN A 592 -36.92 -93.34 20.01
C GLN A 592 -37.35 -93.18 21.49
N LYS A 593 -38.65 -92.95 21.75
CA LYS A 593 -39.28 -93.32 23.03
C LYS A 593 -40.83 -93.46 22.95
N PRO A 594 -41.44 -94.56 23.45
CA PRO A 594 -42.91 -94.72 23.52
C PRO A 594 -43.58 -93.98 24.71
N LEU A 595 -44.91 -93.81 24.62
CA LEU A 595 -45.80 -93.21 25.64
C LEU A 595 -46.08 -94.14 26.84
N PRO A 596 -46.47 -93.57 27.98
CA PRO A 596 -47.84 -93.73 28.52
C PRO A 596 -48.45 -92.38 29.00
N GLU A 597 -49.75 -92.18 29.32
CA GLU A 597 -50.99 -92.98 29.19
C GLU A 597 -52.21 -92.01 29.17
N GLU A 598 -53.43 -92.47 28.84
CA GLU A 598 -54.65 -91.64 28.78
C GLU A 598 -55.47 -91.59 30.09
N THR A 599 -56.08 -90.43 30.40
CA THR A 599 -57.48 -90.22 30.92
C THR A 599 -57.61 -88.76 31.42
N GLU A 600 -58.72 -88.02 31.30
CA GLU A 600 -59.98 -88.23 30.56
C GLU A 600 -60.54 -86.86 30.07
N LYS A 601 -61.59 -86.83 29.23
CA LYS A 601 -61.98 -85.67 28.41
C LYS A 601 -62.89 -84.64 29.10
N PRO A 602 -62.67 -83.34 28.82
CA PRO A 602 -63.76 -82.37 28.63
C PRO A 602 -63.88 -81.91 27.16
N LYS A 603 -65.09 -81.51 26.75
CA LYS A 603 -65.34 -80.76 25.50
C LYS A 603 -65.46 -79.26 25.82
N VAL A 604 -64.94 -78.39 24.96
CA VAL A 604 -65.63 -77.20 24.38
C VAL A 604 -64.81 -76.76 23.14
N ILE A 605 -65.47 -76.10 22.19
CA ILE A 605 -64.97 -75.86 20.82
C ILE A 605 -64.45 -74.42 20.66
N GLN A 606 -63.36 -74.24 19.90
CA GLN A 606 -63.09 -73.00 19.16
C GLN A 606 -62.60 -73.29 17.74
N ASN A 607 -63.55 -73.33 16.79
CA ASN A 607 -63.29 -72.95 15.40
C ASN A 607 -63.54 -71.42 15.29
N GLY A 608 -62.96 -70.66 14.36
CA GLY A 608 -62.00 -71.05 13.33
C GLY A 608 -62.37 -70.58 11.92
N LYS A 609 -61.88 -69.40 11.52
CA LYS A 609 -61.60 -68.92 10.13
C LYS A 609 -62.78 -68.78 9.12
N VAL A 610 -62.56 -67.91 8.12
CA VAL A 610 -63.36 -67.68 6.88
C VAL A 610 -64.80 -67.17 7.12
N PRO A 611 -65.57 -66.63 6.14
CA PRO A 611 -65.68 -66.93 4.69
C PRO A 611 -65.28 -65.77 3.73
N THR A 612 -65.32 -65.86 2.39
CA THR A 612 -65.10 -66.94 1.39
C THR A 612 -65.05 -66.25 -0.01
N GLU A 613 -64.54 -66.94 -1.03
CA GLU A 613 -64.54 -66.51 -2.45
C GLU A 613 -65.94 -66.57 -3.12
N GLU A 614 -65.94 -66.63 -4.47
CA GLU A 614 -67.07 -66.82 -5.41
C GLU A 614 -67.74 -65.53 -5.95
N LYS A 615 -68.03 -65.38 -7.26
CA LYS A 615 -67.91 -66.33 -8.39
C LYS A 615 -67.89 -65.62 -9.77
N VAL A 616 -67.03 -66.10 -10.70
CA VAL A 616 -67.30 -66.29 -12.17
C VAL A 616 -67.61 -65.01 -13.02
N GLU A 617 -67.13 -64.82 -14.26
CA GLU A 617 -67.10 -65.74 -15.42
C GLU A 617 -65.81 -65.69 -16.31
N LYS A 618 -65.90 -66.09 -17.59
CA LYS A 618 -64.85 -66.77 -18.39
C LYS A 618 -64.51 -66.10 -19.73
N LEU A 619 -63.38 -66.57 -20.31
CA LEU A 619 -62.99 -66.74 -21.75
C LEU A 619 -61.65 -66.04 -22.09
N VAL A 620 -60.73 -66.57 -22.91
CA VAL A 620 -60.33 -67.95 -23.28
C VAL A 620 -58.97 -67.90 -24.02
N ASN A 621 -58.08 -68.90 -23.84
CA ASN A 621 -56.80 -69.13 -24.56
C ASN A 621 -55.69 -68.03 -24.52
N GLY A 622 -54.39 -68.34 -24.61
CA GLY A 622 -53.73 -69.65 -24.51
C GLY A 622 -52.28 -69.71 -25.05
N ASN A 623 -51.38 -70.37 -24.27
CA ASN A 623 -50.02 -70.87 -24.60
C ASN A 623 -48.84 -69.86 -24.65
N GLY A 624 -47.63 -70.15 -24.13
CA GLY A 624 -47.22 -71.22 -23.19
C GLY A 624 -45.73 -71.65 -23.31
N LYS A 625 -45.13 -72.14 -22.18
CA LYS A 625 -43.78 -72.79 -22.04
C LYS A 625 -42.53 -71.88 -22.19
N LEU A 626 -41.37 -72.09 -21.52
CA LEU A 626 -40.95 -72.89 -20.34
C LEU A 626 -39.47 -72.54 -19.93
N LYS A 627 -39.10 -72.57 -18.61
CA LYS A 627 -37.70 -72.49 -18.03
C LYS A 627 -36.95 -71.13 -18.18
N THR A 628 -35.98 -70.70 -17.35
CA THR A 628 -35.38 -71.16 -16.06
C THR A 628 -34.66 -70.00 -15.33
N ASP A 629 -34.65 -69.99 -13.98
CA ASP A 629 -33.86 -69.12 -13.08
C ASP A 629 -32.59 -69.86 -12.54
N PRO A 630 -31.77 -69.38 -11.55
CA PRO A 630 -31.62 -68.07 -10.84
C PRO A 630 -30.11 -67.62 -10.84
N PRO A 631 -29.44 -66.98 -9.83
CA PRO A 631 -29.85 -66.18 -8.64
C PRO A 631 -29.08 -64.84 -8.35
N ALA A 632 -29.68 -64.01 -7.48
CA ALA A 632 -29.18 -63.08 -6.42
C ALA A 632 -27.78 -62.40 -6.37
N GLU A 633 -27.78 -61.16 -5.82
CA GLU A 633 -26.75 -60.49 -4.95
C GLU A 633 -25.37 -60.07 -5.53
N GLU A 634 -24.75 -58.91 -5.21
CA GLU A 634 -25.22 -57.69 -4.49
C GLU A 634 -24.25 -56.48 -4.68
N ALA A 635 -24.76 -55.25 -4.53
CA ALA A 635 -24.02 -54.02 -4.13
C ALA A 635 -23.02 -53.37 -5.16
N PRO A 636 -22.49 -52.13 -4.95
CA PRO A 636 -22.82 -51.05 -5.90
C PRO A 636 -21.65 -50.17 -6.40
N VAL A 637 -21.95 -49.29 -7.37
CA VAL A 637 -21.07 -48.22 -7.89
C VAL A 637 -21.81 -46.87 -7.85
N THR A 638 -21.08 -45.78 -7.60
CA THR A 638 -21.59 -44.39 -7.57
C THR A 638 -21.28 -43.63 -8.85
N GLU A 639 -22.27 -42.92 -9.39
CA GLU A 639 -22.07 -41.75 -10.27
C GLU A 639 -23.26 -40.78 -10.11
N GLU A 640 -23.16 -39.57 -10.67
CA GLU A 640 -24.05 -38.42 -10.42
C GLU A 640 -25.36 -38.47 -11.26
N ILE A 641 -26.42 -37.63 -11.13
CA ILE A 641 -26.67 -36.32 -10.48
C ILE A 641 -28.11 -36.32 -9.91
N PRO A 642 -28.42 -35.71 -8.74
CA PRO A 642 -29.79 -35.57 -8.24
C PRO A 642 -30.51 -34.31 -8.77
N LEU A 643 -31.81 -34.40 -9.12
CA LEU A 643 -32.86 -33.38 -8.81
C LEU A 643 -34.23 -33.63 -9.48
N LYS A 644 -35.31 -33.74 -8.67
CA LYS A 644 -36.60 -33.05 -8.91
C LYS A 644 -37.60 -33.16 -7.73
N LYS A 645 -37.79 -32.06 -7.01
CA LYS A 645 -39.05 -31.76 -6.28
C LYS A 645 -40.01 -31.05 -7.24
N ILE A 646 -41.14 -31.65 -7.64
CA ILE A 646 -42.25 -30.90 -8.31
C ILE A 646 -43.64 -31.48 -7.97
N LYS A 647 -44.40 -30.75 -7.16
CA LYS A 647 -45.81 -30.30 -7.39
C LYS A 647 -45.90 -28.93 -6.67
N ARG A 648 -46.05 -27.78 -7.35
CA ARG A 648 -47.23 -27.22 -8.09
C ARG A 648 -48.41 -26.91 -7.16
N ALA A 649 -49.11 -25.78 -7.29
CA ALA A 649 -49.33 -24.90 -8.46
C ALA A 649 -48.83 -23.44 -8.18
N ASP A 650 -48.18 -22.72 -9.12
CA ASP A 650 -48.70 -21.92 -10.26
C ASP A 650 -49.25 -20.53 -9.86
N SER A 651 -49.06 -19.42 -10.61
CA SER A 651 -48.02 -19.10 -11.62
C SER A 651 -47.97 -17.58 -11.85
N LYS A 652 -46.81 -17.05 -12.26
CA LYS A 652 -46.67 -15.78 -13.02
C LYS A 652 -45.33 -15.78 -13.76
N ARG A 653 -45.29 -15.21 -14.96
CA ARG A 653 -44.11 -15.23 -15.84
C ARG A 653 -44.00 -13.91 -16.59
N GLU A 654 -42.94 -13.15 -16.33
CA GLU A 654 -42.63 -11.94 -17.06
C GLU A 654 -41.80 -12.22 -18.31
N LYS A 655 -42.05 -11.44 -19.37
CA LYS A 655 -41.06 -10.95 -20.35
C LYS A 655 -41.74 -9.99 -21.34
N ARG A 656 -41.51 -8.67 -21.20
CA ARG A 656 -41.10 -7.81 -22.33
C ARG A 656 -40.70 -6.39 -21.89
N ILE A 657 -39.44 -6.05 -22.21
CA ILE A 657 -39.00 -4.85 -22.96
C ILE A 657 -39.96 -3.64 -22.92
N SER A 658 -39.50 -2.46 -22.46
CA SER A 658 -39.15 -1.36 -23.39
C SER A 658 -38.73 0.00 -22.79
N PHE A 659 -37.85 0.68 -23.56
CA PHE A 659 -37.78 2.13 -23.79
C PHE A 659 -37.26 3.09 -22.68
N ARG A 660 -37.25 4.38 -23.06
CA ARG A 660 -36.27 5.44 -22.81
C ARG A 660 -36.99 6.80 -22.97
N ASP A 661 -36.32 7.88 -22.57
CA ASP A 661 -36.57 9.29 -22.91
C ASP A 661 -37.66 10.07 -22.10
N SER A 662 -37.14 11.01 -21.30
CA SER A 662 -37.48 12.46 -21.31
C SER A 662 -38.70 13.07 -20.58
N ALA A 663 -38.35 13.96 -19.64
CA ALA A 663 -38.85 15.33 -19.43
C ALA A 663 -40.11 15.65 -18.59
N SER A 664 -40.07 16.85 -17.99
CA SER A 664 -41.18 17.68 -17.45
C SER A 664 -41.91 17.17 -16.18
N GLU A 665 -42.33 18.00 -15.20
CA GLU A 665 -42.03 19.41 -14.85
C GLU A 665 -42.58 19.74 -13.43
N LEU A 666 -42.69 21.04 -13.06
CA LEU A 666 -43.22 21.60 -11.79
C LEU A 666 -42.24 21.49 -10.60
N ALA A 667 -41.47 22.49 -10.19
CA ALA A 667 -41.61 23.96 -10.11
C ALA A 667 -42.49 24.48 -8.96
N TRP A 668 -41.86 25.24 -8.05
CA TRP A 668 -42.44 26.26 -7.18
C TRP A 668 -41.37 27.35 -6.94
N ASP A 669 -41.71 28.59 -7.30
CA ASP A 669 -40.88 29.79 -7.12
C ASP A 669 -41.26 30.55 -5.82
N PRO A 670 -40.43 31.48 -5.34
CA PRO A 670 -40.56 32.08 -4.00
C PRO A 670 -41.43 33.35 -3.95
N PRO A 671 -41.77 33.82 -2.73
CA PRO A 671 -42.00 35.23 -2.43
C PRO A 671 -40.81 35.86 -1.67
N ASN A 672 -40.72 37.19 -1.71
CA ASN A 672 -39.58 37.98 -1.22
C ASN A 672 -39.99 38.93 -0.06
N GLU A 673 -39.01 39.40 0.74
CA GLU A 673 -38.96 40.69 1.48
C GLU A 673 -40.25 41.20 2.22
N ASN A 674 -40.26 41.50 3.53
CA ASN A 674 -39.50 42.62 4.13
C ASN A 674 -39.66 42.81 5.66
N GLU A 675 -38.88 43.76 6.20
CA GLU A 675 -39.02 44.55 7.45
C GLU A 675 -38.58 43.98 8.83
N GLU A 676 -38.17 44.93 9.69
CA GLU A 676 -37.29 44.82 10.87
C GLU A 676 -38.04 44.59 12.20
N LEU A 677 -37.33 44.11 13.26
CA LEU A 677 -37.17 44.84 14.54
C LEU A 677 -36.27 44.12 15.60
N LEU A 678 -35.46 44.93 16.31
CA LEU A 678 -34.94 44.81 17.70
C LEU A 678 -34.12 43.58 18.21
N SER A 679 -32.83 43.85 18.44
CA SER A 679 -32.06 43.81 19.71
C SER A 679 -32.21 42.68 20.77
N PRO A 680 -31.10 42.13 21.31
CA PRO A 680 -31.09 41.08 22.35
C PRO A 680 -30.81 41.56 23.79
N MET A 681 -31.32 40.83 24.79
CA MET A 681 -30.93 40.76 26.23
C MET A 681 -31.88 39.79 26.97
N PRO A 682 -31.58 39.31 28.19
CA PRO A 682 -30.32 38.77 28.72
C PRO A 682 -30.53 37.34 29.32
N GLU A 683 -29.51 36.76 29.98
CA GLU A 683 -29.74 35.76 31.05
C GLU A 683 -28.95 36.11 32.33
N GLU A 684 -29.70 36.30 33.41
CA GLU A 684 -29.37 36.23 34.84
C GLU A 684 -29.21 34.72 35.23
N ASN A 685 -28.68 34.21 36.36
CA ASN A 685 -28.05 34.67 37.62
C ASN A 685 -27.50 33.38 38.35
N GLU A 686 -27.01 33.26 39.59
CA GLU A 686 -26.70 34.10 40.79
C GLU A 686 -25.68 33.31 41.68
N ASP A 687 -25.01 33.96 42.64
CA ASP A 687 -24.60 33.45 43.99
C ASP A 687 -23.61 32.26 44.18
N GLU A 688 -22.89 32.06 45.32
CA GLU A 688 -22.69 32.73 46.64
C GLU A 688 -21.27 32.30 47.17
N MET A 689 -20.35 33.17 47.61
CA MET A 689 -20.10 33.79 48.95
C MET A 689 -19.06 33.11 49.89
N ASP A 690 -18.69 33.85 50.95
CA ASP A 690 -17.66 33.71 52.01
C ASP A 690 -16.17 33.73 51.58
N ASP A 691 -15.26 34.62 52.03
CA ASP A 691 -14.94 35.29 53.33
C ASP A 691 -14.22 34.39 54.37
N SER A 692 -13.23 34.87 55.17
CA SER A 692 -12.49 36.15 55.23
C SER A 692 -11.20 36.02 56.10
N ASP A 693 -10.43 37.12 56.25
CA ASP A 693 -9.55 37.47 57.40
C ASP A 693 -8.23 36.67 57.63
N THR A 694 -7.15 37.17 58.26
CA THR A 694 -6.62 38.51 58.68
C THR A 694 -5.13 38.30 59.06
N ASP A 695 -4.27 39.28 59.38
CA ASP A 695 -3.90 40.60 58.80
C ASP A 695 -2.63 41.08 59.56
N ASP A 696 -1.80 41.97 58.98
CA ASP A 696 -0.84 42.77 59.78
C ASP A 696 -0.33 44.03 59.03
N GLU A 697 0.10 45.05 59.79
CA GLU A 697 0.38 46.44 59.33
C GLU A 697 1.81 46.62 58.70
N GLU A 698 2.34 47.79 58.27
CA GLU A 698 2.01 49.20 58.52
C GLU A 698 2.69 50.17 57.51
N ASN A 699 1.93 51.12 56.90
CA ASN A 699 2.40 52.49 56.49
C ASN A 699 3.59 52.65 55.49
N LYS A 700 4.01 53.79 54.87
CA LYS A 700 3.74 55.27 54.76
C LYS A 700 4.35 55.68 53.36
N LYS A 701 4.02 56.71 52.55
CA LYS A 701 2.96 57.77 52.40
C LYS A 701 3.27 58.60 51.09
N ILE A 702 2.41 59.57 50.68
CA ILE A 702 2.64 60.70 49.68
C ILE A 702 2.48 60.29 48.16
N VAL A 703 1.51 60.73 47.32
CA VAL A 703 0.98 62.07 46.88
C VAL A 703 1.91 62.77 45.85
N SER A 704 1.51 63.31 44.67
CA SER A 704 0.24 63.87 44.13
C SER A 704 -0.04 63.68 42.61
N ASN A 705 -1.30 63.86 42.22
CA ASN A 705 -1.86 64.04 40.85
C ASN A 705 -1.17 65.12 39.98
N LEU A 706 -1.31 65.07 38.64
CA LEU A 706 -2.28 65.91 37.86
C LEU A 706 -2.37 65.54 36.36
N ASP A 707 -3.54 65.75 35.73
CA ASP A 707 -3.82 65.53 34.30
C ASP A 707 -3.38 66.68 33.36
N LYS A 708 -2.96 66.37 32.10
CA LYS A 708 -3.71 66.72 30.84
C LYS A 708 -2.97 66.46 29.50
N GLN A 709 -3.78 66.20 28.47
CA GLN A 709 -3.49 66.13 27.02
C GLN A 709 -3.17 67.53 26.40
N PRO A 710 -2.98 67.73 25.06
CA PRO A 710 -2.79 66.85 23.87
C PRO A 710 -1.48 67.27 23.08
N PRO A 711 -1.26 67.16 21.73
CA PRO A 711 -1.98 66.51 20.60
C PRO A 711 -1.09 65.67 19.64
N LEU A 712 -1.61 65.35 18.43
CA LEU A 712 -1.05 64.49 17.37
C LEU A 712 0.17 65.09 16.61
N ALA A 713 1.06 64.22 16.08
CA ALA A 713 1.70 64.38 14.75
C ALA A 713 2.42 63.11 14.20
N THR A 714 2.01 62.66 13.00
CA THR A 714 2.81 62.18 11.82
C THR A 714 4.06 61.26 11.89
N PHE A 715 3.98 60.18 11.07
CA PHE A 715 4.97 59.66 10.07
C PHE A 715 6.28 58.87 10.42
N SER A 716 6.48 57.82 9.61
CA SER A 716 7.72 57.25 9.00
C SER A 716 8.85 56.54 9.79
N GLU A 717 9.11 55.30 9.33
CA GLU A 717 10.42 54.66 9.05
C GLU A 717 11.33 54.09 10.18
N LEU A 718 12.38 53.39 9.72
CA LEU A 718 13.34 52.47 10.37
C LEU A 718 12.76 51.11 10.82
N THR A 719 13.27 49.92 10.48
CA THR A 719 14.58 49.33 10.05
C THR A 719 15.51 48.84 11.17
N LEU A 720 15.81 47.52 11.11
CA LEU A 720 16.94 46.80 11.75
C LEU A 720 16.90 46.78 13.31
N PHE A 721 17.48 45.82 14.05
CA PHE A 721 18.76 45.16 13.86
C PHE A 721 18.84 43.70 14.41
N GLU A 722 20.01 43.12 14.18
CA GLU A 722 20.58 41.81 14.57
C GLU A 722 20.30 41.29 15.99
N ASN A 723 20.56 39.99 16.19
CA ASN A 723 20.68 39.39 17.51
C ASN A 723 21.94 38.49 17.55
N GLU A 724 23.03 38.99 18.16
CA GLU A 724 24.33 38.31 18.21
C GLU A 724 24.30 37.03 19.08
N ARG A 725 24.96 35.96 18.61
CA ARG A 725 25.14 34.74 19.39
C ARG A 725 26.46 34.77 20.17
N LYS A 726 26.42 35.26 21.42
CA LYS A 726 27.60 35.34 22.30
C LYS A 726 28.27 33.97 22.54
N SER A 727 29.57 33.90 22.28
CA SER A 727 30.47 32.83 22.72
C SER A 727 30.99 33.09 24.14
N LEU A 728 31.16 32.04 24.97
CA LEU A 728 31.83 32.16 26.26
C LEU A 728 33.36 32.12 26.12
N TYR A 729 34.04 32.88 26.98
CA TYR A 729 35.44 32.73 27.33
C TYR A 729 35.65 31.54 28.29
N VAL A 730 36.77 30.82 28.13
CA VAL A 730 37.60 30.28 29.22
C VAL A 730 39.06 30.39 28.77
N ASP A 731 39.95 30.73 29.70
CA ASP A 731 41.24 31.39 29.42
C ASP A 731 42.49 30.48 29.25
N ASP A 732 43.59 31.16 28.93
CA ASP A 732 44.97 30.92 29.43
C ASP A 732 45.90 29.83 28.86
N ASN A 733 46.78 30.28 27.96
CA ASN A 733 48.22 30.59 28.23
C ASN A 733 49.38 29.81 27.57
N ASP A 734 50.45 30.59 27.42
CA ASP A 734 51.89 30.30 27.28
C ASP A 734 52.45 29.60 26.02
N ASP A 735 52.81 30.48 25.06
CA ASP A 735 54.20 30.76 24.63
C ASP A 735 55.09 29.63 24.07
N GLN A 736 55.50 29.76 22.78
CA GLN A 736 56.93 29.80 22.42
C GLN A 736 57.24 30.25 20.97
N THR A 737 57.84 31.45 20.88
CA THR A 737 59.08 31.78 20.15
C THR A 737 59.45 31.19 18.76
N ILE A 738 59.60 32.10 17.78
CA ILE A 738 60.85 32.39 17.00
C ILE A 738 61.34 31.40 15.88
N VAL A 739 61.31 31.90 14.62
CA VAL A 739 62.39 31.96 13.57
C VAL A 739 63.14 30.65 13.22
N GLN A 740 63.29 30.22 11.95
CA GLN A 740 64.05 30.94 10.90
C GLN A 740 63.74 30.55 9.43
N HIS A 741 64.27 31.36 8.51
CA HIS A 741 64.19 31.33 7.05
C HIS A 741 64.61 30.02 6.35
N GLY A 742 64.05 29.86 5.14
CA GLY A 742 64.58 29.09 4.01
C GLY A 742 64.15 29.75 2.71
#